data_AF-A0A7R9KIY6-F1
#
_entry.id   AF-A0A7R9KIY6-F1
#
_cell.length_a   1.000
_cell.length_b   1.000
_cell.length_c   1.000
_cell.angle_alpha   90.00
_cell.angle_beta   90.00
_cell.angle_gamma   90.00
#
_symmetry.space_group_name_H-M   'P 1'
#
loop_
_entity.id
_entity.type
_entity.pdbx_description
1 polymer ?
#
loop_
_entity_poly.entity_id
_entity_poly.type
_entity_poly.pdbx_seq_one_letter_code
_entity_poly.pdbx_strand_id
1 'polypeptide(L)'
;MNCPQMDYFMNESVSDVVFVIDGHRIPAIRILLALNSYVFRVMLFGDFVESKEKEILITGTTVDAFKAMIFYLYTKKLEFLDNEDMELIAEVYRLADRYQLEALTKAVEEYLKEIQVTAENLPQISRIAFMFEMKELRSDLMIFIENNVHEILGLHYNKSNDIPEETEEMITESNSLKKTSRNWHFFRKLKLCSNLLSLNMSSYHEMSTIFDNNNQIFVNNLKCFEFRCDLRADMKRFEIFVENNTSLETFRLKSISNADQKSKFLNATTFGQIRLIHNTSKCCAKQVPISRFDKDSYIPYEKLQNNLKVVKKRLNRPLTLSEKILYSHLDDPNNQDIIRGQSYLRLRPDRVGMQDALAQMVMFQFIASGLSNIAVPATIHCDHLIEAQIDGVKDLARAIDINKEVYSFLSTAAAKYGVGFWKPGSGIIHQIILENYAFPGVLLVGTDSHTVNGGGLGGLCIGVGGADAVDVLADIPWELKCPNVIGVHLTGRLSGWTSPKDVILKVTDILTVKGGTGAIVEYFGPGVDSISCTGMGTICNMGAEVGATTSVFPYNSRMRDYLKATNRKEIADYADQTPELLSADSGAKYDHVIEINLSELEPHVNGPFTPDLSHPISKLAQNAKSNDYPIDLKVGLIGSCTNSSYEDMSRSVSIAKQAMKHGLKSKSIFTVTPGSEQIRATIERDGQAEQFRQFGAVVLANACGPCIGQWDRQDVKKGVKNSIISSFNRNFTARNDTNPATHHFLASPELVTALSIAGRLDFNPLWLLDWPRLPFFKFDLLGRPLLNGSAPKLNPLLCMVGGGSVPSHVTITVSPTSDRLQLLTPFNKWDGKDLTDMVVLIKVKGKCTTDHISYAGPWLKYRGHLDNISNNMFIGAINAENNEANKVKNQLTDAWSPVPETARHYKANGVNWVAVGEDNYGEGSSREHAALEPRHLGGRAIIVKSFARIHETNLKKQGVLPFTFSDPKDYDKIQPTDRISLLELKSLSPGKSVKCELKHKDGSKDVIELKHTLNDLQIQWFKAGSALNRMAELKK
;
A
#
# COMPACT_ATOMS: atom_id res chain seq x y z
N MET A 1 -12.21 3.34 -56.65
CA MET A 1 -13.63 3.59 -57.00
C MET A 1 -14.07 4.82 -56.23
N ASN A 2 -14.79 5.76 -56.86
CA ASN A 2 -15.36 6.90 -56.12
C ASN A 2 -16.52 6.36 -55.27
N CYS A 3 -16.57 6.72 -53.98
CA CYS A 3 -17.47 6.05 -53.04
C CYS A 3 -18.86 6.70 -53.02
N PRO A 4 -19.97 5.95 -53.27
CA PRO A 4 -21.32 6.50 -53.29
C PRO A 4 -21.91 6.70 -51.88
N GLN A 5 -21.09 6.96 -50.86
CA GLN A 5 -21.56 7.09 -49.47
C GLN A 5 -22.13 8.48 -49.15
N MET A 6 -21.83 9.51 -49.96
CA MET A 6 -22.29 10.87 -49.70
C MET A 6 -23.83 11.01 -49.80
N ASP A 7 -24.44 10.31 -50.76
CA ASP A 7 -25.90 10.35 -51.02
C ASP A 7 -26.77 9.83 -49.85
N TYR A 8 -26.15 9.20 -48.86
CA TYR A 8 -26.78 8.65 -47.66
C TYR A 8 -26.59 9.52 -46.41
N PHE A 9 -25.65 10.47 -46.42
CA PHE A 9 -25.41 11.35 -45.27
C PHE A 9 -26.58 12.32 -45.11
N MET A 10 -27.11 12.43 -43.88
CA MET A 10 -28.27 13.27 -43.54
C MET A 10 -29.55 13.03 -44.37
N ASN A 11 -29.65 11.89 -45.07
CA ASN A 11 -30.77 11.59 -45.96
C ASN A 11 -31.89 10.83 -45.22
N GLU A 12 -33.00 11.53 -44.92
CA GLU A 12 -34.16 10.95 -44.22
C GLU A 12 -34.79 9.75 -44.95
N SER A 13 -34.72 9.69 -46.29
CA SER A 13 -35.38 8.63 -47.08
C SER A 13 -34.74 7.24 -46.94
N VAL A 14 -33.53 7.17 -46.37
CA VAL A 14 -32.72 5.96 -46.23
C VAL A 14 -32.20 5.72 -44.80
N SER A 15 -32.60 6.57 -43.84
CA SER A 15 -32.14 6.53 -42.45
C SER A 15 -33.11 5.76 -41.53
N ASP A 16 -32.57 4.95 -40.63
CA ASP A 16 -33.34 4.10 -39.68
C ASP A 16 -33.19 4.54 -38.21
N VAL A 17 -32.49 5.67 -37.97
CA VAL A 17 -32.45 6.39 -36.70
C VAL A 17 -32.27 7.89 -36.93
N VAL A 18 -32.79 8.72 -36.02
CA VAL A 18 -32.54 10.17 -35.99
C VAL A 18 -31.92 10.53 -34.64
N PHE A 19 -30.81 11.27 -34.63
CA PHE A 19 -30.28 11.87 -33.41
C PHE A 19 -30.83 13.28 -33.24
N VAL A 20 -31.14 13.67 -32.01
CA VAL A 20 -31.65 15.01 -31.68
C VAL A 20 -30.66 15.69 -30.76
N ILE A 21 -30.10 16.82 -31.20
CA ILE A 21 -29.18 17.68 -30.43
C ILE A 21 -29.71 19.10 -30.49
N ASP A 22 -29.98 19.72 -29.34
CA ASP A 22 -30.51 21.09 -29.22
C ASP A 22 -31.66 21.39 -30.21
N GLY A 23 -32.61 20.46 -30.31
CA GLY A 23 -33.77 20.51 -31.20
C GLY A 23 -33.51 20.19 -32.68
N HIS A 24 -32.25 20.07 -33.10
CA HIS A 24 -31.86 19.75 -34.48
C HIS A 24 -31.85 18.24 -34.70
N ARG A 25 -32.46 17.80 -35.81
CA ARG A 25 -32.60 16.39 -36.20
C ARG A 25 -31.49 15.99 -37.18
N ILE A 26 -30.77 14.91 -36.84
CA ILE A 26 -29.63 14.35 -37.58
C ILE A 26 -29.97 12.91 -37.96
N PRO A 27 -30.60 12.67 -39.13
CA PRO A 27 -30.92 11.32 -39.62
C PRO A 27 -29.64 10.56 -40.01
N ALA A 28 -29.57 9.29 -39.60
CA ALA A 28 -28.42 8.41 -39.81
C ALA A 28 -28.83 6.92 -39.91
N ILE A 29 -27.85 6.05 -40.24
CA ILE A 29 -28.04 4.62 -40.48
C ILE A 29 -27.35 3.79 -39.38
N ARG A 30 -28.14 3.09 -38.56
CA ARG A 30 -27.71 2.31 -37.39
C ARG A 30 -26.56 1.35 -37.71
N ILE A 31 -26.66 0.62 -38.82
CA ILE A 31 -25.65 -0.37 -39.19
C ILE A 31 -24.30 0.26 -39.57
N LEU A 32 -24.29 1.44 -40.22
CA LEU A 32 -23.04 2.16 -40.52
C LEU A 32 -22.34 2.62 -39.23
N LEU A 33 -23.10 3.12 -38.26
CA LEU A 33 -22.56 3.54 -36.97
C LEU A 33 -22.03 2.34 -36.17
N ALA A 34 -22.80 1.25 -36.09
CA ALA A 34 -22.43 0.02 -35.38
C ALA A 34 -21.28 -0.76 -36.03
N LEU A 35 -21.01 -0.59 -37.32
CA LEU A 35 -19.82 -1.13 -37.98
C LEU A 35 -18.55 -0.37 -37.55
N ASN A 36 -18.63 0.95 -37.39
CA ASN A 36 -17.48 1.81 -37.08
C ASN A 36 -17.21 1.99 -35.58
N SER A 37 -18.17 1.70 -34.70
CA SER A 37 -18.07 1.89 -33.24
C SER A 37 -18.66 0.73 -32.46
N TYR A 38 -17.94 0.29 -31.43
CA TYR A 38 -18.49 -0.64 -30.44
C TYR A 38 -19.59 0.00 -29.58
N VAL A 39 -19.46 1.29 -29.25
CA VAL A 39 -20.46 2.05 -28.46
C VAL A 39 -21.78 2.16 -29.22
N PHE A 40 -21.77 2.59 -30.48
CA PHE A 40 -22.98 2.62 -31.31
C PHE A 40 -23.55 1.22 -31.53
N ARG A 41 -22.72 0.17 -31.65
CA ARG A 41 -23.21 -1.22 -31.74
C ARG A 41 -23.99 -1.66 -30.51
N VAL A 42 -23.46 -1.40 -29.32
CA VAL A 42 -24.12 -1.75 -28.05
C VAL A 42 -25.36 -0.89 -27.81
N MET A 43 -25.31 0.41 -28.12
CA MET A 43 -26.43 1.33 -27.94
C MET A 43 -27.59 1.04 -28.91
N LEU A 44 -27.30 0.74 -30.18
CA LEU A 44 -28.31 0.62 -31.24
C LEU A 44 -28.80 -0.83 -31.47
N PHE A 45 -28.10 -1.85 -30.98
CA PHE A 45 -28.44 -3.27 -31.17
C PHE A 45 -28.33 -4.13 -29.89
N GLY A 46 -27.95 -3.57 -28.74
CA GLY A 46 -27.99 -4.24 -27.43
C GLY A 46 -29.27 -3.93 -26.64
N ASP A 47 -29.32 -4.32 -25.36
CA ASP A 47 -30.51 -4.20 -24.49
C ASP A 47 -30.87 -2.75 -24.04
N PHE A 48 -30.23 -1.74 -24.62
CA PHE A 48 -30.42 -0.32 -24.34
C PHE A 48 -31.78 0.20 -24.85
N VAL A 49 -32.27 1.34 -24.34
CA VAL A 49 -33.58 1.91 -24.74
C VAL A 49 -33.50 2.41 -26.19
N GLU A 50 -32.35 3.01 -26.51
CA GLU A 50 -31.88 3.50 -27.80
C GLU A 50 -31.88 2.44 -28.92
N SER A 51 -31.94 1.14 -28.57
CA SER A 51 -32.15 0.06 -29.55
C SER A 51 -33.56 0.04 -30.15
N LYS A 52 -34.55 0.61 -29.45
CA LYS A 52 -35.98 0.57 -29.79
C LYS A 52 -36.53 1.93 -30.23
N GLU A 53 -35.90 3.03 -29.83
CA GLU A 53 -36.34 4.38 -30.19
C GLU A 53 -36.01 4.76 -31.64
N LYS A 54 -36.89 5.52 -32.30
CA LYS A 54 -36.62 6.08 -33.63
C LYS A 54 -35.84 7.40 -33.58
N GLU A 55 -36.05 8.19 -32.52
CA GLU A 55 -35.33 9.43 -32.28
C GLU A 55 -34.57 9.34 -30.95
N ILE A 56 -33.27 9.62 -30.96
CA ILE A 56 -32.37 9.49 -29.81
C ILE A 56 -31.85 10.87 -29.44
N LEU A 57 -32.20 11.36 -28.24
CA LEU A 57 -31.70 12.61 -27.70
C LEU A 57 -30.22 12.44 -27.29
N ILE A 58 -29.31 13.24 -27.86
CA ILE A 58 -27.91 13.30 -27.45
C ILE A 58 -27.65 14.66 -26.79
N THR A 59 -27.13 14.61 -25.56
CA THR A 59 -26.79 15.81 -24.77
C THR A 59 -25.30 15.92 -24.52
N GLY A 60 -24.87 17.16 -24.21
CA GLY A 60 -23.46 17.47 -23.91
C GLY A 60 -22.58 17.42 -25.15
N THR A 61 -23.08 17.90 -26.29
CA THR A 61 -22.29 18.19 -27.49
C THR A 61 -23.02 19.17 -28.41
N THR A 62 -22.30 19.92 -29.24
CA THR A 62 -22.87 20.79 -30.28
C THR A 62 -23.39 20.00 -31.48
N VAL A 63 -24.35 20.61 -32.19
CA VAL A 63 -24.93 20.07 -33.41
C VAL A 63 -23.87 19.81 -34.48
N ASP A 64 -22.91 20.73 -34.64
CA ASP A 64 -21.94 20.68 -35.73
C ASP A 64 -20.75 19.74 -35.46
N ALA A 65 -20.30 19.60 -34.20
CA ALA A 65 -19.35 18.55 -33.84
C ALA A 65 -19.96 17.15 -34.07
N PHE A 66 -21.24 16.96 -33.73
CA PHE A 66 -21.93 15.69 -33.98
C PHE A 66 -22.13 15.43 -35.48
N LYS A 67 -22.49 16.44 -36.29
CA LYS A 67 -22.51 16.34 -37.77
C LYS A 67 -21.15 15.93 -38.32
N ALA A 68 -20.07 16.59 -37.90
CA ALA A 68 -18.71 16.32 -38.37
C ALA A 68 -18.27 14.88 -38.06
N MET A 69 -18.57 14.38 -36.85
CA MET A 69 -18.37 12.97 -36.49
C MET A 69 -19.16 12.04 -37.42
N ILE A 70 -20.48 12.22 -37.55
CA ILE A 70 -21.33 11.37 -38.38
C ILE A 70 -20.88 11.42 -39.86
N PHE A 71 -20.48 12.58 -40.35
CA PHE A 71 -19.96 12.77 -41.71
C PHE A 71 -18.71 11.92 -41.94
N TYR A 72 -17.71 11.99 -41.06
CA TYR A 72 -16.51 11.16 -41.16
C TYR A 72 -16.84 9.65 -41.12
N LEU A 73 -17.86 9.22 -40.38
CA LEU A 73 -18.28 7.81 -40.35
C LEU A 73 -18.84 7.34 -41.70
N TYR A 74 -19.44 8.24 -42.48
CA TYR A 74 -19.93 7.98 -43.84
C TYR A 74 -18.85 8.14 -44.91
N THR A 75 -18.02 9.19 -44.83
CA THR A 75 -17.17 9.65 -45.94
C THR A 75 -15.68 9.37 -45.78
N LYS A 76 -15.22 9.13 -44.53
CA LYS A 76 -13.81 9.11 -44.13
C LYS A 76 -13.03 10.39 -44.43
N LYS A 77 -13.73 11.52 -44.54
CA LYS A 77 -13.15 12.86 -44.68
C LYS A 77 -13.44 13.74 -43.47
N LEU A 78 -12.62 14.78 -43.31
CA LEU A 78 -12.74 15.78 -42.25
C LEU A 78 -13.22 17.16 -42.77
N GLU A 79 -13.93 17.23 -43.91
CA GLU A 79 -14.34 18.49 -44.59
C GLU A 79 -15.12 19.51 -43.71
N PHE A 80 -15.60 19.10 -42.53
CA PHE A 80 -16.20 19.98 -41.53
C PHE A 80 -15.18 20.73 -40.65
N LEU A 81 -13.90 20.32 -40.66
CA LEU A 81 -12.81 20.90 -39.87
C LEU A 81 -11.94 21.86 -40.69
N ASP A 82 -12.07 21.88 -42.03
CA ASP A 82 -11.26 22.63 -43.00
C ASP A 82 -11.10 24.15 -42.73
N ASN A 83 -11.89 24.73 -41.82
CA ASN A 83 -11.77 26.12 -41.36
C ASN A 83 -10.80 26.30 -40.17
N GLU A 84 -10.09 25.26 -39.74
CA GLU A 84 -9.18 25.24 -38.57
C GLU A 84 -9.84 25.65 -37.23
N ASP A 85 -11.15 25.43 -37.07
CA ASP A 85 -11.87 25.75 -35.83
C ASP A 85 -11.43 24.83 -34.68
N MET A 86 -10.56 25.36 -33.82
CA MET A 86 -9.97 24.64 -32.69
C MET A 86 -10.98 24.18 -31.63
N GLU A 87 -12.11 24.86 -31.47
CA GLU A 87 -13.14 24.42 -30.51
C GLU A 87 -13.93 23.24 -31.09
N LEU A 88 -14.29 23.32 -32.38
CA LEU A 88 -14.93 22.23 -33.12
C LEU A 88 -14.02 21.00 -33.23
N ILE A 89 -12.74 21.16 -33.58
CA ILE A 89 -11.74 20.08 -33.63
C ILE A 89 -11.62 19.38 -32.27
N ALA A 90 -11.50 20.17 -31.19
CA ALA A 90 -11.42 19.64 -29.84
C ALA A 90 -12.69 18.87 -29.44
N GLU A 91 -13.86 19.33 -29.87
CA GLU A 91 -15.12 18.65 -29.57
C GLU A 91 -15.32 17.37 -30.40
N VAL A 92 -14.99 17.38 -31.69
CA VAL A 92 -14.99 16.18 -32.55
C VAL A 92 -14.04 15.12 -32.00
N TYR A 93 -12.90 15.50 -31.44
CA TYR A 93 -12.02 14.57 -30.74
C TYR A 93 -12.65 13.97 -29.46
N ARG A 94 -13.32 14.79 -28.62
CA ARG A 94 -14.08 14.29 -27.46
C ARG A 94 -15.18 13.32 -27.87
N LEU A 95 -15.87 13.58 -28.99
CA LEU A 95 -16.85 12.67 -29.56
C LEU A 95 -16.21 11.37 -30.06
N ALA A 96 -15.03 11.44 -30.69
CA ALA A 96 -14.29 10.27 -31.13
C ALA A 96 -13.93 9.34 -29.97
N ASP A 97 -13.44 9.89 -28.85
CA ASP A 97 -13.18 9.13 -27.62
C ASP A 97 -14.49 8.57 -26.99
N ARG A 98 -15.50 9.44 -26.79
CA ARG A 98 -16.83 9.09 -26.23
C ARG A 98 -17.50 7.91 -26.95
N TYR A 99 -17.34 7.83 -28.27
CA TYR A 99 -17.92 6.76 -29.10
C TYR A 99 -16.90 5.70 -29.56
N GLN A 100 -15.66 5.72 -29.05
CA GLN A 100 -14.58 4.75 -29.35
C GLN A 100 -14.31 4.59 -30.85
N LEU A 101 -14.05 5.72 -31.52
CA LEU A 101 -13.85 5.85 -32.96
C LEU A 101 -12.36 6.00 -33.32
N GLU A 102 -11.54 4.96 -33.07
CA GLU A 102 -10.08 5.00 -33.25
C GLU A 102 -9.60 5.60 -34.58
N ALA A 103 -10.34 5.37 -35.67
CA ALA A 103 -10.01 5.92 -36.99
C ALA A 103 -10.22 7.44 -37.07
N LEU A 104 -11.27 7.98 -36.43
CA LEU A 104 -11.51 9.42 -36.32
C LEU A 104 -10.49 10.07 -35.38
N THR A 105 -10.19 9.43 -34.24
CA THR A 105 -9.15 9.88 -33.30
C THR A 105 -7.81 10.09 -34.02
N LYS A 106 -7.36 9.10 -34.80
CA LYS A 106 -6.12 9.18 -35.59
C LYS A 106 -6.19 10.22 -36.70
N ALA A 107 -7.29 10.27 -37.45
CA ALA A 107 -7.44 11.26 -38.52
C ALA A 107 -7.39 12.70 -37.99
N VAL A 108 -7.92 12.95 -36.78
CA VAL A 108 -7.83 14.27 -36.13
C VAL A 108 -6.43 14.54 -35.56
N GLU A 109 -5.72 13.53 -35.03
CA GLU A 109 -4.29 13.66 -34.66
C GLU A 109 -3.39 13.95 -35.86
N GLU A 110 -3.67 13.33 -37.01
CA GLU A 110 -2.96 13.57 -38.28
C GLU A 110 -3.27 14.98 -38.81
N TYR A 111 -4.53 15.37 -38.86
CA TYR A 111 -4.95 16.73 -39.26
C TYR A 111 -4.33 17.82 -38.37
N LEU A 112 -4.31 17.64 -37.05
CA LEU A 112 -3.68 18.58 -36.10
C LEU A 112 -2.14 18.71 -36.28
N LYS A 113 -1.48 17.78 -36.96
CA LYS A 113 -0.07 17.87 -37.36
C LYS A 113 0.14 18.53 -38.73
N GLU A 114 -0.89 18.55 -39.58
CA GLU A 114 -0.86 19.21 -40.89
C GLU A 114 -1.16 20.72 -40.79
N ILE A 115 -1.90 21.16 -39.76
CA ILE A 115 -2.15 22.58 -39.48
C ILE A 115 -0.81 23.32 -39.28
N GLN A 116 -0.66 24.45 -39.96
CA GLN A 116 0.53 25.28 -39.81
C GLN A 116 0.56 25.95 -38.42
N VAL A 117 1.45 25.48 -37.54
CA VAL A 117 1.69 26.12 -36.24
C VAL A 117 2.25 27.53 -36.46
N THR A 118 1.62 28.51 -35.81
CA THR A 118 2.01 29.92 -35.77
C THR A 118 2.03 30.39 -34.33
N ALA A 119 2.66 31.52 -34.04
CA ALA A 119 2.64 32.10 -32.70
C ALA A 119 1.24 32.56 -32.23
N GLU A 120 0.22 32.58 -33.11
CA GLU A 120 -1.15 32.97 -32.77
C GLU A 120 -2.07 31.77 -32.48
N ASN A 121 -1.99 30.67 -33.25
CA ASN A 121 -2.78 29.45 -33.00
C ASN A 121 -2.11 28.47 -32.01
N LEU A 122 -0.80 28.62 -31.76
CA LEU A 122 -0.02 27.82 -30.80
C LEU A 122 -0.74 27.57 -29.46
N PRO A 123 -1.35 28.56 -28.76
CA PRO A 123 -1.96 28.31 -27.46
C PRO A 123 -3.17 27.37 -27.52
N GLN A 124 -3.92 27.39 -28.62
CA GLN A 124 -5.08 26.53 -28.83
C GLN A 124 -4.63 25.09 -29.17
N ILE A 125 -3.67 24.93 -30.08
CA ILE A 125 -3.12 23.62 -30.46
C ILE A 125 -2.41 22.97 -29.26
N SER A 126 -1.61 23.73 -28.50
CA SER A 126 -0.99 23.26 -27.25
C SER A 126 -2.02 22.77 -26.24
N ARG A 127 -3.13 23.51 -26.06
CA ARG A 127 -4.21 23.12 -25.14
C ARG A 127 -4.91 21.84 -25.57
N ILE A 128 -5.13 21.64 -26.86
CA ILE A 128 -5.67 20.39 -27.44
C ILE A 128 -4.69 19.22 -27.19
N ALA A 129 -3.41 19.42 -27.55
CA ALA A 129 -2.37 18.42 -27.34
C ALA A 129 -2.14 18.09 -25.86
N PHE A 130 -2.41 19.04 -24.95
CA PHE A 130 -2.41 18.81 -23.52
C PHE A 130 -3.61 18.01 -23.04
N MET A 131 -4.83 18.49 -23.33
CA MET A 131 -6.10 17.86 -22.96
C MET A 131 -6.23 16.40 -23.42
N PHE A 132 -5.58 16.01 -24.53
CA PHE A 132 -5.69 14.68 -25.13
C PHE A 132 -4.40 13.83 -25.11
N GLU A 133 -3.40 14.19 -24.30
CA GLU A 133 -2.15 13.41 -24.13
C GLU A 133 -1.33 13.16 -25.42
N MET A 134 -1.48 14.01 -26.46
CA MET A 134 -0.88 13.83 -27.81
C MET A 134 0.65 14.04 -27.84
N LYS A 135 1.42 13.04 -27.43
CA LYS A 135 2.88 13.12 -27.19
C LYS A 135 3.72 13.61 -28.38
N GLU A 136 3.40 13.16 -29.59
CA GLU A 136 4.15 13.53 -30.79
C GLU A 136 3.91 15.01 -31.12
N LEU A 137 2.66 15.42 -31.26
CA LEU A 137 2.29 16.83 -31.47
C LEU A 137 2.85 17.75 -30.37
N ARG A 138 2.81 17.35 -29.09
CA ARG A 138 3.50 18.10 -28.02
C ARG A 138 5.00 18.25 -28.28
N SER A 139 5.67 17.23 -28.80
CA SER A 139 7.11 17.28 -29.11
C SER A 139 7.41 18.22 -30.28
N ASP A 140 6.58 18.19 -31.32
CA ASP A 140 6.69 19.07 -32.49
C ASP A 140 6.43 20.55 -32.11
N LEU A 141 5.42 20.79 -31.27
CA LEU A 141 5.14 22.10 -30.67
C LEU A 141 6.29 22.59 -29.77
N MET A 142 6.96 21.72 -29.00
CA MET A 142 8.14 22.09 -28.23
C MET A 142 9.30 22.53 -29.13
N ILE A 143 9.50 21.86 -30.27
CA ILE A 143 10.50 22.25 -31.28
C ILE A 143 10.11 23.59 -31.92
N PHE A 144 8.82 23.82 -32.19
CA PHE A 144 8.34 25.12 -32.67
C PHE A 144 8.60 26.25 -31.65
N ILE A 145 8.32 26.01 -30.36
CA ILE A 145 8.57 26.94 -29.26
C ILE A 145 10.07 27.23 -29.13
N GLU A 146 10.94 26.21 -29.17
CA GLU A 146 12.39 26.39 -29.07
C GLU A 146 12.97 27.27 -30.19
N ASN A 147 12.43 27.16 -31.41
CA ASN A 147 12.87 27.95 -32.57
C ASN A 147 12.28 29.37 -32.62
N ASN A 148 11.03 29.57 -32.17
CA ASN A 148 10.28 30.83 -32.37
C ASN A 148 10.06 31.63 -31.06
N VAL A 149 10.78 31.30 -29.98
CA VAL A 149 10.60 31.86 -28.62
C VAL A 149 10.53 33.39 -28.56
N HIS A 150 11.30 34.11 -29.39
CA HIS A 150 11.30 35.57 -29.40
C HIS A 150 10.03 36.19 -30.00
N GLU A 151 9.43 35.53 -31.00
CA GLU A 151 8.21 35.98 -31.66
C GLU A 151 6.98 35.70 -30.78
N ILE A 152 6.91 34.48 -30.22
CA ILE A 152 5.85 34.04 -29.31
C ILE A 152 5.74 34.99 -28.10
N LEU A 153 6.88 35.32 -27.48
CA LEU A 153 6.93 36.29 -26.38
C LEU A 153 6.56 37.71 -26.83
N GLY A 154 7.00 38.14 -28.01
CA GLY A 154 6.73 39.49 -28.54
C GLY A 154 5.26 39.77 -28.86
N LEU A 155 4.54 38.77 -29.39
CA LEU A 155 3.10 38.90 -29.69
C LEU A 155 2.26 38.93 -28.42
N HIS A 156 2.53 38.05 -27.46
CA HIS A 156 1.76 37.99 -26.20
C HIS A 156 2.02 39.19 -25.28
N TYR A 157 3.20 39.82 -25.34
CA TYR A 157 3.47 41.04 -24.55
C TYR A 157 2.66 42.27 -25.03
N ASN A 158 2.24 42.30 -26.30
CA ASN A 158 1.58 43.45 -26.92
C ASN A 158 0.04 43.32 -27.02
N LYS A 159 -0.53 42.11 -26.94
CA LYS A 159 -1.97 41.86 -27.10
C LYS A 159 -2.80 41.84 -25.80
N SER A 160 -2.19 42.10 -24.64
CA SER A 160 -2.83 42.12 -23.31
C SER A 160 -3.46 40.80 -22.81
N ASN A 161 -3.42 39.73 -23.60
CA ASN A 161 -3.91 38.40 -23.20
C ASN A 161 -2.84 37.66 -22.39
N ASP A 162 -3.25 37.00 -21.30
CA ASP A 162 -2.37 36.07 -20.58
C ASP A 162 -2.17 34.77 -21.39
N ILE A 163 -0.99 34.18 -21.26
CA ILE A 163 -0.62 32.91 -21.90
C ILE A 163 -1.33 31.77 -21.13
N PRO A 164 -2.05 30.83 -21.81
CA PRO A 164 -2.64 29.67 -21.15
C PRO A 164 -1.59 28.83 -20.40
N GLU A 165 -1.96 28.28 -19.25
CA GLU A 165 -1.05 27.58 -18.32
C GLU A 165 -0.34 26.40 -19.01
N GLU A 166 -1.04 25.68 -19.89
CA GLU A 166 -0.49 24.59 -20.71
C GLU A 166 0.64 25.07 -21.64
N THR A 167 0.58 26.33 -22.08
CA THR A 167 1.60 26.95 -22.93
C THR A 167 2.73 27.58 -22.10
N GLU A 168 2.46 28.13 -20.90
CA GLU A 168 3.51 28.54 -19.96
C GLU A 168 4.35 27.33 -19.50
N GLU A 169 3.72 26.16 -19.29
CA GLU A 169 4.41 24.91 -18.94
C GLU A 169 5.38 24.46 -20.05
N MET A 170 4.92 24.35 -21.30
CA MET A 170 5.78 24.03 -22.46
C MET A 170 6.94 25.03 -22.63
N ILE A 171 6.66 26.32 -22.51
CA ILE A 171 7.67 27.40 -22.54
C ILE A 171 8.68 27.24 -21.39
N THR A 172 8.25 26.75 -20.23
CA THR A 172 9.11 26.53 -19.05
C THR A 172 9.97 25.25 -19.15
N GLU A 173 9.44 24.19 -19.77
CA GLU A 173 10.20 22.96 -20.01
C GLU A 173 11.27 23.11 -21.12
N SER A 174 11.08 24.07 -22.03
CA SER A 174 11.97 24.36 -23.16
C SER A 174 13.45 24.54 -22.75
N ASN A 175 14.37 23.93 -23.51
CA ASN A 175 15.80 23.96 -23.20
C ASN A 175 16.49 25.27 -23.60
N SER A 176 15.92 26.04 -24.54
CA SER A 176 16.46 27.37 -24.89
C SER A 176 16.33 28.33 -23.69
N LEU A 177 15.18 28.33 -23.01
CA LEU A 177 14.90 29.19 -21.86
C LEU A 177 15.70 28.86 -20.61
N LYS A 178 16.21 27.63 -20.47
CA LYS A 178 17.16 27.30 -19.40
C LYS A 178 18.45 28.15 -19.48
N LYS A 179 18.89 28.57 -20.69
CA LYS A 179 20.03 29.48 -20.90
C LYS A 179 19.70 30.97 -20.68
N THR A 180 18.47 31.41 -20.94
CA THR A 180 18.03 32.82 -20.79
C THR A 180 17.23 33.11 -19.51
N SER A 181 17.03 32.09 -18.67
CA SER A 181 16.24 32.05 -17.42
C SER A 181 16.41 33.24 -16.47
N ARG A 182 17.61 33.86 -16.41
CA ARG A 182 17.85 35.08 -15.60
C ARG A 182 16.92 36.24 -15.97
N ASN A 183 16.54 36.38 -17.24
CA ASN A 183 15.67 37.47 -17.69
C ASN A 183 14.19 37.18 -17.40
N TRP A 184 13.73 35.94 -17.60
CA TRP A 184 12.32 35.59 -17.44
C TRP A 184 11.82 35.86 -16.00
N HIS A 185 12.54 35.38 -14.98
CA HIS A 185 12.19 35.64 -13.58
C HIS A 185 12.31 37.13 -13.18
N PHE A 186 13.12 37.91 -13.89
CA PHE A 186 13.20 39.37 -13.71
C PHE A 186 11.96 40.07 -14.28
N PHE A 187 11.49 39.66 -15.47
CA PHE A 187 10.24 40.17 -16.05
C PHE A 187 8.98 39.74 -15.28
N ARG A 188 8.91 38.52 -14.70
CA ARG A 188 7.78 38.12 -13.82
C ARG A 188 7.64 39.07 -12.62
N LYS A 189 8.76 39.53 -12.05
CA LYS A 189 8.77 40.54 -10.97
C LYS A 189 8.27 41.91 -11.45
N LEU A 190 8.60 42.34 -12.67
CA LEU A 190 8.13 43.62 -13.21
C LEU A 190 6.60 43.65 -13.40
N LYS A 191 5.97 42.59 -13.93
CA LYS A 191 4.50 42.50 -14.07
C LYS A 191 3.78 42.45 -12.70
N LEU A 192 4.42 41.86 -11.67
CA LEU A 192 3.94 41.92 -10.29
C LEU A 192 4.06 43.33 -9.69
N CYS A 193 5.17 44.05 -9.92
CA CYS A 193 5.34 45.41 -9.45
C CYS A 193 4.38 46.41 -10.12
N SER A 194 4.11 46.29 -11.42
CA SER A 194 3.16 47.18 -12.11
C SER A 194 1.74 47.07 -11.56
N ASN A 195 1.30 45.85 -11.23
CA ASN A 195 -0.04 45.60 -10.70
C ASN A 195 -0.19 45.99 -9.22
N LEU A 196 0.91 46.24 -8.51
CA LEU A 196 0.91 46.80 -7.15
C LEU A 196 0.98 48.35 -7.15
N LEU A 197 1.37 48.98 -8.26
CA LEU A 197 1.53 50.44 -8.37
C LEU A 197 0.27 51.18 -8.84
N SER A 198 -0.81 50.46 -9.18
CA SER A 198 -2.08 51.06 -9.61
C SER A 198 -3.04 51.45 -8.46
N LEU A 199 -2.62 51.28 -7.19
CA LEU A 199 -3.48 51.44 -6.01
C LEU A 199 -2.89 52.37 -4.92
N ASN A 200 -2.43 53.57 -5.30
CA ASN A 200 -2.67 54.84 -4.58
C ASN A 200 -1.98 56.03 -5.28
N MET A 201 -2.72 57.13 -5.50
CA MET A 201 -2.15 58.42 -5.90
C MET A 201 -2.27 59.45 -4.77
N SER A 202 -1.19 59.67 -4.03
CA SER A 202 -0.97 60.87 -3.21
C SER A 202 0.51 61.05 -2.86
N SER A 203 0.94 62.28 -2.61
CA SER A 203 2.30 62.69 -2.16
C SER A 203 3.48 62.23 -3.04
N TYR A 204 3.83 63.04 -4.04
CA TYR A 204 4.96 62.84 -4.95
C TYR A 204 6.09 63.88 -4.73
N HIS A 205 6.66 63.92 -3.52
CA HIS A 205 7.88 64.66 -3.17
C HIS A 205 8.62 63.92 -2.04
N GLU A 206 9.94 64.12 -1.93
CA GLU A 206 10.87 63.45 -0.98
C GLU A 206 11.23 61.98 -1.26
N MET A 207 11.78 61.67 -2.44
CA MET A 207 12.58 60.43 -2.61
C MET A 207 13.72 60.51 -3.65
N SER A 208 14.31 61.69 -3.86
CA SER A 208 15.33 61.94 -4.92
C SER A 208 16.77 62.00 -4.42
N THR A 209 17.10 61.35 -3.28
CA THR A 209 18.39 61.53 -2.58
C THR A 209 19.04 60.25 -2.05
N ILE A 210 18.49 59.05 -2.31
CA ILE A 210 19.00 57.78 -1.77
C ILE A 210 19.14 56.69 -2.85
N PHE A 211 19.71 57.02 -4.02
CA PHE A 211 20.02 56.00 -5.05
C PHE A 211 21.39 56.12 -5.78
N ASP A 212 22.13 57.23 -5.67
CA ASP A 212 23.43 57.38 -6.37
C ASP A 212 24.63 56.70 -5.69
N ASN A 213 24.54 56.36 -4.39
CA ASN A 213 25.72 56.11 -3.54
C ASN A 213 26.17 54.64 -3.38
N ASN A 214 25.69 53.68 -4.18
CA ASN A 214 26.07 52.27 -4.06
C ASN A 214 26.49 51.59 -5.38
N ASN A 215 27.04 52.35 -6.32
CA ASN A 215 27.64 51.82 -7.56
C ASN A 215 29.19 51.81 -7.54
N GLN A 216 29.79 51.86 -6.35
CA GLN A 216 31.24 51.77 -6.12
C GLN A 216 31.55 50.73 -5.03
N ILE A 217 31.69 49.47 -5.43
CA ILE A 217 32.57 48.40 -4.91
C ILE A 217 32.18 47.13 -5.67
N PHE A 218 32.78 46.94 -6.86
CA PHE A 218 33.08 45.62 -7.48
C PHE A 218 33.81 45.76 -8.84
N VAL A 219 33.96 46.99 -9.37
CA VAL A 219 34.93 47.28 -10.44
C VAL A 219 36.27 47.68 -9.80
N ASN A 220 37.10 46.67 -9.47
CA ASN A 220 38.57 46.72 -9.53
C ASN A 220 39.19 45.43 -8.97
N ASN A 221 39.15 44.36 -9.77
CA ASN A 221 40.26 43.42 -9.81
C ASN A 221 40.44 42.92 -11.25
N LEU A 222 41.71 42.86 -11.65
CA LEU A 222 42.27 42.67 -12.99
C LEU A 222 41.47 41.70 -13.89
N LYS A 223 41.13 42.01 -15.15
CA LYS A 223 42.01 42.40 -16.28
C LYS A 223 43.27 41.53 -16.41
N CYS A 224 43.09 40.32 -16.95
CA CYS A 224 44.14 39.64 -17.73
C CYS A 224 43.49 38.78 -18.83
N PHE A 225 44.17 38.63 -19.96
CA PHE A 225 43.73 37.93 -21.18
C PHE A 225 42.48 38.47 -21.89
N GLU A 226 42.68 39.57 -22.60
CA GLU A 226 42.12 39.67 -23.95
C GLU A 226 42.87 38.72 -24.88
N PHE A 227 42.15 38.08 -25.80
CA PHE A 227 42.65 37.85 -27.16
C PHE A 227 41.46 37.93 -28.12
N ARG A 228 41.58 38.79 -29.14
CA ARG A 228 40.60 38.92 -30.23
C ARG A 228 41.07 38.16 -31.47
N CYS A 229 40.18 38.13 -32.46
CA CYS A 229 40.34 37.80 -33.87
C CYS A 229 41.73 38.20 -34.45
N ASP A 230 42.18 37.65 -35.59
CA ASP A 230 41.37 37.42 -36.79
C ASP A 230 42.07 36.47 -37.81
N LEU A 231 41.45 36.36 -38.99
CA LEU A 231 41.93 35.89 -40.30
C LEU A 231 41.41 34.53 -40.81
N ARG A 232 40.64 34.68 -41.89
CA ARG A 232 40.33 33.74 -42.97
C ARG A 232 41.65 33.35 -43.68
N ALA A 233 41.74 32.29 -44.50
CA ALA A 233 40.74 31.41 -45.11
C ALA A 233 41.39 30.06 -45.47
N ASP A 234 40.61 29.04 -45.87
CA ASP A 234 40.66 28.59 -47.29
C ASP A 234 39.46 27.73 -47.74
N MET A 235 39.39 27.43 -49.03
CA MET A 235 38.19 26.97 -49.76
C MET A 235 37.97 25.44 -49.89
N LYS A 236 36.67 25.08 -49.93
CA LYS A 236 36.00 24.12 -50.86
C LYS A 236 36.62 22.74 -51.19
N ARG A 237 35.91 21.68 -50.78
CA ARG A 237 35.40 20.51 -51.57
C ARG A 237 34.62 19.63 -50.56
N PHE A 238 33.34 19.25 -50.69
CA PHE A 238 32.39 19.05 -51.81
C PHE A 238 32.56 17.71 -52.56
N GLU A 239 31.42 17.08 -52.85
CA GLU A 239 31.16 15.77 -53.52
C GLU A 239 31.12 14.52 -52.57
N ILE A 240 30.01 13.77 -52.36
CA ILE A 240 28.99 13.06 -53.20
C ILE A 240 29.32 11.53 -53.27
N PHE A 241 28.44 10.53 -53.10
CA PHE A 241 26.96 10.46 -52.96
C PHE A 241 26.49 9.15 -52.25
N VAL A 242 25.23 9.13 -51.71
CA VAL A 242 24.12 8.13 -51.89
C VAL A 242 24.40 6.60 -51.90
N GLU A 243 23.55 5.67 -51.44
CA GLU A 243 22.30 5.60 -50.63
C GLU A 243 21.85 4.09 -50.61
N ASN A 244 20.67 3.79 -50.02
CA ASN A 244 19.79 2.66 -50.35
C ASN A 244 20.12 1.19 -49.95
N ASN A 245 19.42 0.77 -48.89
CA ASN A 245 18.37 -0.27 -48.87
C ASN A 245 18.66 -1.77 -49.11
N THR A 246 17.93 -2.58 -48.31
CA THR A 246 17.43 -3.97 -48.60
C THR A 246 18.45 -5.10 -48.84
N SER A 247 18.12 -6.40 -48.67
CA SER A 247 17.15 -7.11 -47.80
C SER A 247 17.37 -8.63 -47.92
N LEU A 248 16.95 -9.40 -46.91
CA LEU A 248 16.49 -10.81 -46.99
C LEU A 248 17.45 -11.95 -47.47
N GLU A 249 17.43 -13.01 -46.66
CA GLU A 249 17.36 -14.44 -47.04
C GLU A 249 18.53 -15.29 -47.62
N THR A 250 19.13 -16.07 -46.71
CA THR A 250 19.11 -17.56 -46.67
C THR A 250 20.01 -18.42 -47.62
N PHE A 251 20.24 -19.66 -47.16
CA PHE A 251 20.72 -20.88 -47.84
C PHE A 251 22.24 -21.16 -48.03
N ARG A 252 22.83 -21.74 -46.95
CA ARG A 252 23.31 -23.15 -46.89
C ARG A 252 24.30 -23.65 -47.99
N LEU A 253 25.47 -24.17 -47.61
CA LEU A 253 25.95 -25.57 -47.84
C LEU A 253 27.44 -25.84 -47.46
N LYS A 254 27.72 -27.09 -47.02
CA LYS A 254 28.97 -27.90 -47.07
C LYS A 254 30.28 -27.32 -46.46
N SER A 255 31.04 -27.95 -45.54
CA SER A 255 31.45 -29.36 -45.22
C SER A 255 32.67 -29.90 -46.01
N ILE A 256 33.47 -30.78 -45.37
CA ILE A 256 34.70 -31.53 -45.81
C ILE A 256 36.02 -30.88 -45.33
N SER A 257 37.11 -31.58 -44.91
CA SER A 257 37.31 -32.76 -44.01
C SER A 257 38.84 -32.94 -43.68
N ASN A 258 39.20 -33.97 -42.88
CA ASN A 258 40.57 -34.49 -42.57
C ASN A 258 41.37 -33.68 -41.50
N ALA A 259 42.13 -34.21 -40.53
CA ALA A 259 42.98 -35.42 -40.34
C ALA A 259 44.39 -35.28 -41.00
N ASP A 260 45.55 -35.60 -40.39
CA ASP A 260 45.94 -36.40 -39.18
C ASP A 260 47.38 -35.95 -38.70
N GLN A 261 48.15 -36.43 -37.68
CA GLN A 261 48.07 -37.56 -36.73
C GLN A 261 48.76 -37.36 -35.33
N LYS A 262 50.10 -37.54 -35.16
CA LYS A 262 50.86 -37.71 -33.85
C LYS A 262 52.29 -37.09 -33.93
N SER A 263 53.18 -37.00 -32.91
CA SER A 263 53.35 -37.69 -31.60
C SER A 263 54.27 -36.98 -30.56
N LYS A 264 54.06 -37.23 -29.24
CA LYS A 264 55.01 -37.24 -28.06
C LYS A 264 55.96 -36.03 -27.84
N PHE A 265 56.01 -35.39 -26.66
CA PHE A 265 56.75 -35.87 -25.46
C PHE A 265 56.30 -35.21 -24.11
N LEU A 266 57.10 -35.35 -23.03
CA LEU A 266 56.75 -35.30 -21.59
C LEU A 266 56.23 -33.97 -20.95
N ASN A 267 55.34 -34.17 -19.95
CA ASN A 267 55.20 -33.51 -18.64
C ASN A 267 55.37 -31.97 -18.45
N ALA A 268 54.25 -31.28 -18.22
CA ALA A 268 54.12 -30.21 -17.22
C ALA A 268 52.66 -30.17 -16.69
N THR A 269 52.44 -29.72 -15.45
CA THR A 269 51.13 -29.82 -14.77
C THR A 269 50.31 -28.54 -14.77
N THR A 270 49.12 -28.57 -15.40
CA THR A 270 48.03 -27.61 -15.14
C THR A 270 46.66 -28.24 -15.44
N PHE A 271 45.80 -28.37 -14.42
CA PHE A 271 44.48 -29.02 -14.56
C PHE A 271 43.40 -28.06 -15.09
N GLY A 272 43.43 -27.76 -16.38
CA GLY A 272 42.34 -27.08 -17.08
C GLY A 272 41.21 -28.07 -17.42
N GLN A 273 40.10 -28.04 -16.70
CA GLN A 273 38.94 -28.89 -17.01
C GLN A 273 38.23 -28.44 -18.29
N ILE A 274 38.55 -29.09 -19.42
CA ILE A 274 37.71 -29.02 -20.62
C ILE A 274 36.39 -29.72 -20.31
N ARG A 275 35.29 -28.96 -20.26
CA ARG A 275 33.94 -29.53 -20.08
C ARG A 275 33.57 -30.35 -21.32
N LEU A 276 33.48 -31.67 -21.16
CA LEU A 276 32.72 -32.51 -22.07
C LEU A 276 31.27 -32.02 -22.10
N ILE A 277 30.81 -31.56 -23.26
CA ILE A 277 29.40 -31.20 -23.45
C ILE A 277 28.61 -32.51 -23.59
N HIS A 278 28.25 -33.10 -22.46
CA HIS A 278 27.10 -33.99 -22.44
C HIS A 278 25.87 -33.16 -22.83
N ASN A 279 25.24 -33.53 -23.94
CA ASN A 279 23.86 -33.11 -24.25
C ASN A 279 22.89 -33.84 -23.30
N THR A 280 22.95 -33.50 -22.01
CA THR A 280 21.80 -33.69 -21.11
C THR A 280 20.70 -32.75 -21.58
N SER A 281 19.49 -33.27 -21.72
CA SER A 281 18.31 -32.49 -22.09
C SER A 281 18.15 -31.29 -21.18
N LYS A 282 18.31 -30.08 -21.72
CA LYS A 282 17.91 -28.85 -21.01
C LYS A 282 16.40 -28.85 -20.89
N CYS A 283 15.89 -29.41 -19.78
CA CYS A 283 14.58 -29.07 -19.29
C CYS A 283 14.65 -27.59 -18.89
N CYS A 284 14.19 -26.69 -19.76
CA CYS A 284 14.14 -25.27 -19.45
C CYS A 284 13.15 -25.08 -18.30
N ALA A 285 13.66 -24.71 -17.13
CA ALA A 285 12.84 -24.38 -15.97
C ALA A 285 11.81 -23.29 -16.36
N LYS A 286 10.55 -23.45 -15.93
CA LYS A 286 9.44 -22.60 -16.37
C LYS A 286 9.57 -21.21 -15.75
N GLN A 287 10.16 -20.27 -16.51
CA GLN A 287 10.37 -18.88 -16.10
C GLN A 287 9.07 -18.08 -16.10
N VAL A 288 8.26 -18.23 -15.04
CA VAL A 288 7.10 -17.38 -14.76
C VAL A 288 7.50 -16.32 -13.72
N PRO A 289 7.44 -15.01 -14.02
CA PRO A 289 7.77 -13.96 -13.06
C PRO A 289 6.88 -13.97 -11.81
N ILE A 290 7.42 -13.57 -10.66
CA ILE A 290 6.66 -13.49 -9.39
C ILE A 290 5.59 -12.38 -9.41
N SER A 291 5.73 -11.37 -10.28
CA SER A 291 4.73 -10.33 -10.50
C SER A 291 4.88 -9.70 -11.89
N ARG A 292 3.94 -8.81 -12.24
CA ARG A 292 3.98 -8.01 -13.48
C ARG A 292 5.12 -6.98 -13.50
N PHE A 293 5.73 -6.71 -12.34
CA PHE A 293 6.76 -5.69 -12.13
C PHE A 293 8.15 -6.32 -11.98
N ASP A 294 8.26 -7.39 -11.19
CA ASP A 294 9.53 -8.03 -10.82
C ASP A 294 9.97 -9.05 -11.90
N LYS A 295 10.09 -8.60 -13.15
CA LYS A 295 10.18 -9.47 -14.34
C LYS A 295 11.37 -10.44 -14.35
N ASP A 296 12.49 -10.05 -13.75
CA ASP A 296 13.72 -10.85 -13.68
C ASP A 296 13.74 -11.83 -12.48
N SER A 297 12.68 -11.84 -11.65
CA SER A 297 12.51 -12.74 -10.50
C SER A 297 11.40 -13.75 -10.75
N TYR A 298 11.71 -15.05 -10.71
CA TYR A 298 10.81 -16.12 -11.13
C TYR A 298 10.27 -16.96 -9.96
N ILE A 299 9.04 -17.48 -10.11
CA ILE A 299 8.36 -18.31 -9.11
C ILE A 299 9.16 -19.61 -8.87
N PRO A 300 9.66 -19.87 -7.65
CA PRO A 300 10.68 -20.88 -7.41
C PRO A 300 10.13 -22.30 -7.17
N TYR A 301 8.96 -22.67 -7.70
CA TYR A 301 8.28 -23.94 -7.39
C TYR A 301 9.18 -25.19 -7.53
N GLU A 302 10.08 -25.25 -8.51
CA GLU A 302 11.02 -26.38 -8.65
C GLU A 302 12.00 -26.49 -7.45
N LYS A 303 12.56 -25.36 -7.01
CA LYS A 303 13.39 -25.27 -5.79
C LYS A 303 12.57 -25.69 -4.57
N LEU A 304 11.35 -25.19 -4.44
CA LEU A 304 10.46 -25.47 -3.31
C LEU A 304 10.07 -26.95 -3.25
N GLN A 305 9.71 -27.56 -4.37
CA GLN A 305 9.44 -29.00 -4.47
C GLN A 305 10.68 -29.83 -4.13
N ASN A 306 11.88 -29.42 -4.56
CA ASN A 306 13.11 -30.15 -4.25
C ASN A 306 13.49 -30.06 -2.76
N ASN A 307 13.34 -28.88 -2.15
CA ASN A 307 13.47 -28.72 -0.69
C ASN A 307 12.41 -29.55 0.06
N LEU A 308 11.16 -29.56 -0.42
CA LEU A 308 10.07 -30.32 0.20
C LEU A 308 10.30 -31.84 0.14
N LYS A 309 10.90 -32.38 -0.94
CA LYS A 309 11.29 -33.80 -1.03
C LYS A 309 12.31 -34.18 0.06
N VAL A 310 13.28 -33.31 0.32
CA VAL A 310 14.26 -33.50 1.42
C VAL A 310 13.54 -33.54 2.77
N VAL A 311 12.67 -32.56 3.06
CA VAL A 311 11.97 -32.48 4.34
C VAL A 311 10.98 -33.64 4.52
N LYS A 312 10.18 -33.99 3.51
CA LYS A 312 9.28 -35.15 3.55
C LYS A 312 10.04 -36.45 3.86
N LYS A 313 11.20 -36.66 3.25
CA LYS A 313 12.07 -37.81 3.53
C LYS A 313 12.61 -37.82 4.97
N ARG A 314 12.90 -36.64 5.55
CA ARG A 314 13.39 -36.51 6.94
C ARG A 314 12.28 -36.71 7.98
N LEU A 315 11.10 -36.12 7.76
CA LEU A 315 10.00 -36.13 8.74
C LEU A 315 9.09 -37.36 8.64
N ASN A 316 9.06 -38.04 7.49
CA ASN A 316 8.33 -39.28 7.22
C ASN A 316 6.85 -39.27 7.69
N ARG A 317 6.16 -38.13 7.49
CA ARG A 317 4.75 -37.93 7.83
C ARG A 317 4.07 -36.99 6.82
N PRO A 318 2.72 -37.04 6.71
CA PRO A 318 1.95 -36.00 6.04
C PRO A 318 2.24 -34.60 6.62
N LEU A 319 2.30 -33.60 5.74
CA LEU A 319 2.50 -32.19 6.07
C LEU A 319 1.25 -31.38 5.76
N THR A 320 0.92 -30.44 6.67
CA THR A 320 -0.09 -29.40 6.42
C THR A 320 0.37 -28.44 5.31
N LEU A 321 -0.52 -27.65 4.72
CA LEU A 321 -0.15 -26.67 3.68
C LEU A 321 0.88 -25.67 4.20
N SER A 322 0.65 -25.14 5.40
CA SER A 322 1.54 -24.22 6.09
C SER A 322 2.92 -24.83 6.35
N GLU A 323 3.01 -26.11 6.71
CA GLU A 323 4.29 -26.84 6.80
C GLU A 323 4.97 -26.99 5.44
N LYS A 324 4.24 -27.32 4.37
CA LYS A 324 4.82 -27.44 3.03
C LYS A 324 5.44 -26.13 2.56
N ILE A 325 4.75 -25.01 2.76
CA ILE A 325 5.24 -23.68 2.37
C ILE A 325 6.43 -23.29 3.27
N LEU A 326 6.32 -23.34 4.61
CA LEU A 326 7.46 -22.99 5.48
C LEU A 326 8.69 -23.87 5.21
N TYR A 327 8.51 -25.19 5.15
CA TYR A 327 9.65 -26.10 5.12
C TYR A 327 10.32 -26.20 3.73
N SER A 328 9.61 -25.81 2.66
CA SER A 328 10.23 -25.64 1.34
C SER A 328 11.08 -24.36 1.22
N HIS A 329 10.82 -23.34 2.04
CA HIS A 329 11.59 -22.08 2.08
C HIS A 329 12.75 -22.09 3.08
N LEU A 330 13.13 -23.26 3.63
CA LEU A 330 14.29 -23.37 4.51
C LEU A 330 15.59 -23.07 3.79
N ASP A 331 16.47 -22.34 4.50
CA ASP A 331 17.85 -22.06 4.09
C ASP A 331 18.70 -23.34 3.99
N ASP A 332 18.50 -24.26 4.94
CA ASP A 332 19.10 -25.60 4.95
C ASP A 332 18.05 -26.69 5.27
N PRO A 333 17.36 -27.25 4.26
CA PRO A 333 16.36 -28.30 4.48
C PRO A 333 16.96 -29.64 4.93
N ASN A 334 18.28 -29.82 4.86
CA ASN A 334 18.95 -31.07 5.26
C ASN A 334 19.21 -31.12 6.77
N ASN A 335 19.69 -30.01 7.36
CA ASN A 335 20.14 -29.99 8.76
C ASN A 335 19.24 -29.17 9.69
N GLN A 336 18.32 -28.34 9.19
CA GLN A 336 17.38 -27.59 10.03
C GLN A 336 16.58 -28.51 10.95
N ASP A 337 16.54 -28.20 12.25
CA ASP A 337 15.64 -28.83 13.23
C ASP A 337 14.19 -28.32 13.08
N ILE A 338 13.21 -29.21 13.20
CA ILE A 338 11.80 -28.94 12.85
C ILE A 338 10.86 -29.60 13.86
N ILE A 339 10.62 -28.89 14.97
CA ILE A 339 9.68 -29.25 16.04
C ILE A 339 8.73 -28.07 16.26
N ARG A 340 7.42 -28.29 16.01
CA ARG A 340 6.37 -27.27 16.22
C ARG A 340 6.40 -26.75 17.66
N GLY A 341 6.24 -25.44 17.82
CA GLY A 341 6.26 -24.76 19.11
C GLY A 341 7.64 -24.63 19.76
N GLN A 342 8.72 -25.15 19.16
CA GLN A 342 10.06 -25.22 19.78
C GLN A 342 11.17 -24.64 18.91
N SER A 343 11.46 -25.23 17.75
CA SER A 343 12.63 -24.88 16.92
C SER A 343 12.53 -23.48 16.31
N TYR A 344 13.66 -22.81 16.04
CA TYR A 344 13.70 -21.64 15.17
C TYR A 344 14.06 -22.07 13.74
N LEU A 345 13.13 -21.87 12.80
CA LEU A 345 13.30 -22.12 11.37
C LEU A 345 14.07 -20.96 10.76
N ARG A 346 15.14 -21.25 10.01
CA ARG A 346 15.86 -20.27 9.20
C ARG A 346 15.32 -20.28 7.77
N LEU A 347 14.65 -19.20 7.38
CA LEU A 347 13.84 -19.10 6.17
C LEU A 347 14.40 -18.09 5.17
N ARG A 348 14.08 -18.29 3.89
CA ARG A 348 14.31 -17.37 2.78
C ARG A 348 12.98 -16.94 2.17
N PRO A 349 12.34 -15.84 2.63
CA PRO A 349 11.17 -15.27 1.97
C PRO A 349 11.47 -14.80 0.55
N ASP A 350 10.48 -14.91 -0.35
CA ASP A 350 10.61 -14.52 -1.76
C ASP A 350 10.62 -13.00 -1.95
N ARG A 351 9.94 -12.25 -1.06
CA ARG A 351 9.79 -10.80 -1.18
C ARG A 351 9.43 -10.09 0.14
N VAL A 352 9.59 -8.77 0.13
CA VAL A 352 9.27 -7.86 1.25
C VAL A 352 8.20 -6.83 0.87
N GLY A 353 7.19 -6.62 1.73
CA GLY A 353 6.23 -5.52 1.62
C GLY A 353 6.35 -4.53 2.79
N MET A 354 6.39 -3.22 2.52
CA MET A 354 6.53 -2.18 3.55
C MET A 354 5.50 -1.07 3.36
N GLN A 355 4.89 -0.61 4.46
CA GLN A 355 4.03 0.59 4.45
C GLN A 355 4.78 1.79 5.01
N ASP A 356 4.44 3.00 4.55
CA ASP A 356 5.20 4.24 4.78
C ASP A 356 5.46 4.60 6.25
N ALA A 357 4.55 4.25 7.17
CA ALA A 357 4.73 4.49 8.61
C ALA A 357 5.77 3.54 9.28
N LEU A 358 6.19 2.43 8.67
CA LEU A 358 7.36 1.65 9.13
C LEU A 358 8.52 1.63 8.12
N ALA A 359 8.26 1.83 6.82
CA ALA A 359 9.29 1.88 5.77
C ALA A 359 10.38 2.92 6.07
N GLN A 360 10.02 4.05 6.70
CA GLN A 360 10.98 5.06 7.15
C GLN A 360 12.11 4.44 7.98
N MET A 361 11.73 3.64 8.99
CA MET A 361 12.67 3.04 9.94
C MET A 361 13.38 1.81 9.36
N VAL A 362 12.74 1.06 8.45
CA VAL A 362 13.39 0.02 7.65
C VAL A 362 14.51 0.61 6.80
N MET A 363 14.23 1.68 6.04
CA MET A 363 15.23 2.28 5.16
C MET A 363 16.36 2.92 5.96
N PHE A 364 16.11 3.49 7.15
CA PHE A 364 17.20 3.95 8.02
C PHE A 364 18.11 2.80 8.50
N GLN A 365 17.54 1.68 8.96
CA GLN A 365 18.32 0.51 9.36
C GLN A 365 19.07 -0.11 8.16
N PHE A 366 18.47 -0.14 6.97
CA PHE A 366 19.12 -0.62 5.74
C PHE A 366 20.27 0.29 5.28
N ILE A 367 20.07 1.62 5.29
CA ILE A 367 21.13 2.62 5.04
C ILE A 367 22.29 2.42 6.03
N ALA A 368 21.99 2.29 7.31
CA ALA A 368 22.98 2.06 8.37
C ALA A 368 23.73 0.72 8.23
N SER A 369 23.17 -0.27 7.51
CA SER A 369 23.89 -1.51 7.18
C SER A 369 25.01 -1.32 6.16
N GLY A 370 24.97 -0.26 5.33
CA GLY A 370 25.95 0.00 4.27
C GLY A 370 25.85 -0.91 3.04
N LEU A 371 24.74 -1.62 2.83
CA LEU A 371 24.50 -2.33 1.55
C LEU A 371 24.25 -1.35 0.39
N SER A 372 24.53 -1.81 -0.83
CA SER A 372 24.28 -1.07 -2.07
C SER A 372 22.94 -1.38 -2.74
N ASN A 373 22.44 -2.61 -2.61
CA ASN A 373 21.20 -3.10 -3.21
C ASN A 373 20.48 -4.08 -2.26
N ILE A 374 19.18 -4.24 -2.44
CA ILE A 374 18.37 -5.28 -1.77
C ILE A 374 18.63 -6.68 -2.36
N ALA A 375 18.49 -7.73 -1.54
CA ALA A 375 18.70 -9.12 -1.94
C ALA A 375 17.48 -9.79 -2.60
N VAL A 376 16.26 -9.36 -2.23
CA VAL A 376 15.00 -9.88 -2.78
C VAL A 376 14.08 -8.73 -3.20
N PRO A 377 13.14 -8.95 -4.14
CA PRO A 377 12.17 -7.95 -4.54
C PRO A 377 11.41 -7.35 -3.36
N ALA A 378 11.29 -6.03 -3.34
CA ALA A 378 10.70 -5.29 -2.23
C ALA A 378 9.82 -4.14 -2.72
N THR A 379 8.81 -3.76 -1.92
CA THR A 379 7.92 -2.64 -2.22
C THR A 379 7.62 -1.77 -1.02
N ILE A 380 7.55 -0.46 -1.22
CA ILE A 380 7.05 0.53 -0.26
C ILE A 380 5.68 1.02 -0.76
N HIS A 381 4.72 1.18 0.16
CA HIS A 381 3.34 1.60 -0.10
C HIS A 381 3.00 2.81 0.79
N CYS A 382 2.47 3.89 0.21
CA CYS A 382 2.15 5.12 0.94
C CYS A 382 0.65 5.23 1.27
N ASP A 383 0.27 4.67 2.42
CA ASP A 383 -1.13 4.46 2.82
C ASP A 383 -1.44 4.78 4.30
N HIS A 384 -0.45 5.00 5.17
CA HIS A 384 -0.67 5.34 6.59
C HIS A 384 -0.54 6.83 6.91
N LEU A 385 -0.09 7.68 5.98
CA LEU A 385 0.11 9.12 6.19
C LEU A 385 -0.95 10.01 5.49
N ILE A 386 -2.08 9.42 5.07
CA ILE A 386 -3.22 10.12 4.47
C ILE A 386 -4.37 10.14 5.48
N GLU A 387 -4.72 11.34 5.95
CA GLU A 387 -5.74 11.56 6.98
C GLU A 387 -7.08 11.96 6.37
N ALA A 388 -8.12 11.19 6.71
CA ALA A 388 -9.49 11.47 6.28
C ALA A 388 -10.04 12.73 6.97
N GLN A 389 -10.57 13.67 6.19
CA GLN A 389 -11.14 14.93 6.69
C GLN A 389 -12.33 15.41 5.83
N ILE A 390 -12.20 15.47 4.50
CA ILE A 390 -13.22 16.04 3.60
C ILE A 390 -13.67 15.03 2.53
N ASP A 391 -12.74 14.60 1.66
CA ASP A 391 -12.97 13.64 0.59
C ASP A 391 -11.63 13.12 0.04
N GLY A 392 -11.67 12.00 -0.68
CA GLY A 392 -10.45 11.34 -1.15
C GLY A 392 -9.56 12.12 -2.12
N VAL A 393 -10.02 13.21 -2.73
CA VAL A 393 -9.19 14.07 -3.59
C VAL A 393 -8.49 15.14 -2.75
N LYS A 394 -9.25 15.85 -1.91
CA LYS A 394 -8.71 16.91 -1.04
C LYS A 394 -7.77 16.34 0.03
N ASP A 395 -8.15 15.23 0.64
CA ASP A 395 -7.36 14.56 1.68
C ASP A 395 -6.03 14.04 1.13
N LEU A 396 -6.02 13.53 -0.10
CA LEU A 396 -4.80 13.09 -0.79
C LEU A 396 -3.87 14.25 -1.12
N ALA A 397 -4.38 15.34 -1.71
CA ALA A 397 -3.58 16.53 -2.01
C ALA A 397 -2.95 17.11 -0.72
N ARG A 398 -3.76 17.30 0.32
CA ARG A 398 -3.33 17.75 1.65
C ARG A 398 -2.24 16.83 2.24
N ALA A 399 -2.40 15.51 2.11
CA ALA A 399 -1.41 14.55 2.59
C ALA A 399 -0.09 14.57 1.80
N ILE A 400 -0.13 14.83 0.49
CA ILE A 400 1.07 14.98 -0.36
C ILE A 400 1.90 16.18 0.10
N ASP A 401 1.28 17.33 0.38
CA ASP A 401 2.00 18.51 0.87
C ASP A 401 2.53 18.31 2.31
N ILE A 402 1.69 17.86 3.24
CA ILE A 402 2.06 17.67 4.66
C ILE A 402 3.18 16.62 4.85
N ASN A 403 3.30 15.64 3.96
CA ASN A 403 4.28 14.56 4.06
C ASN A 403 5.33 14.58 2.95
N LYS A 404 5.46 15.68 2.21
CA LYS A 404 6.37 15.85 1.07
C LYS A 404 7.81 15.43 1.35
N GLU A 405 8.33 15.76 2.55
CA GLU A 405 9.67 15.33 2.99
C GLU A 405 9.79 13.80 3.12
N VAL A 406 8.82 13.17 3.80
CA VAL A 406 8.80 11.71 4.04
C VAL A 406 8.62 10.95 2.73
N TYR A 407 7.70 11.38 1.86
CA TYR A 407 7.49 10.76 0.55
C TYR A 407 8.70 10.95 -0.37
N SER A 408 9.38 12.10 -0.32
CA SER A 408 10.64 12.33 -1.06
C SER A 408 11.76 11.41 -0.57
N PHE A 409 11.94 11.27 0.76
CA PHE A 409 12.89 10.33 1.35
C PHE A 409 12.60 8.88 0.94
N LEU A 410 11.34 8.42 1.07
CA LEU A 410 10.97 7.05 0.72
C LEU A 410 11.13 6.78 -0.79
N SER A 411 10.75 7.73 -1.66
CA SER A 411 10.88 7.59 -3.11
C SER A 411 12.35 7.58 -3.56
N THR A 412 13.20 8.45 -2.99
CA THR A 412 14.64 8.49 -3.33
C THR A 412 15.39 7.30 -2.75
N ALA A 413 15.05 6.86 -1.53
CA ALA A 413 15.59 5.63 -0.96
C ALA A 413 15.19 4.40 -1.78
N ALA A 414 13.92 4.32 -2.22
CA ALA A 414 13.46 3.23 -3.07
C ALA A 414 14.22 3.18 -4.41
N ALA A 415 14.31 4.31 -5.10
CA ALA A 415 15.04 4.43 -6.36
C ALA A 415 16.54 4.11 -6.24
N LYS A 416 17.18 4.46 -5.12
CA LYS A 416 18.60 4.15 -4.87
C LYS A 416 18.85 2.65 -4.65
N TYR A 417 17.94 1.96 -3.96
CA TYR A 417 18.17 0.59 -3.48
C TYR A 417 17.44 -0.50 -4.29
N GLY A 418 16.73 -0.13 -5.37
CA GLY A 418 16.01 -1.07 -6.24
C GLY A 418 14.60 -1.46 -5.75
N VAL A 419 14.05 -0.76 -4.77
CA VAL A 419 12.72 -1.03 -4.19
C VAL A 419 11.63 -0.43 -5.10
N GLY A 420 10.51 -1.11 -5.29
CA GLY A 420 9.32 -0.55 -5.96
C GLY A 420 8.57 0.42 -5.05
N PHE A 421 8.19 1.60 -5.54
CA PHE A 421 7.53 2.65 -4.76
C PHE A 421 6.09 2.89 -5.26
N TRP A 422 5.10 2.48 -4.46
CA TRP A 422 3.69 2.78 -4.65
C TRP A 422 3.35 4.10 -3.97
N LYS A 423 3.04 5.09 -4.81
CA LYS A 423 2.82 6.50 -4.42
C LYS A 423 1.62 6.69 -3.49
N PRO A 424 1.53 7.85 -2.79
CA PRO A 424 0.36 8.21 -1.99
C PRO A 424 -0.94 8.10 -2.82
N GLY A 425 -1.98 7.49 -2.25
CA GLY A 425 -3.27 7.31 -2.92
C GLY A 425 -3.33 6.17 -3.95
N SER A 426 -2.25 5.41 -4.14
CA SER A 426 -2.25 4.20 -4.97
C SER A 426 -3.11 3.07 -4.40
N GLY A 427 -3.17 2.94 -3.06
CA GLY A 427 -3.89 1.90 -2.37
C GLY A 427 -3.24 1.46 -1.06
N ILE A 428 -3.98 0.68 -0.30
CA ILE A 428 -3.55 0.06 0.94
C ILE A 428 -2.69 -1.16 0.62
N ILE A 429 -1.55 -1.28 1.31
CA ILE A 429 -0.51 -2.30 1.08
C ILE A 429 -1.07 -3.71 0.83
N HIS A 430 -2.03 -4.17 1.63
CA HIS A 430 -2.56 -5.53 1.57
C HIS A 430 -3.46 -5.80 0.36
N GLN A 431 -4.17 -4.79 -0.12
CA GLN A 431 -4.98 -4.89 -1.34
C GLN A 431 -4.05 -4.90 -2.55
N ILE A 432 -3.06 -4.00 -2.60
CA ILE A 432 -2.06 -3.98 -3.68
C ILE A 432 -1.28 -5.30 -3.70
N ILE A 433 -0.90 -5.86 -2.53
CA ILE A 433 -0.27 -7.18 -2.44
C ILE A 433 -1.17 -8.29 -2.98
N LEU A 434 -2.45 -8.34 -2.58
CA LEU A 434 -3.37 -9.36 -3.09
C LEU A 434 -3.55 -9.25 -4.61
N GLU A 435 -3.68 -8.03 -5.14
CA GLU A 435 -3.89 -7.74 -6.56
C GLU A 435 -2.66 -8.00 -7.44
N ASN A 436 -1.43 -7.91 -6.90
CA ASN A 436 -0.21 -7.87 -7.70
C ASN A 436 0.89 -8.87 -7.31
N TYR A 437 1.07 -9.17 -6.01
CA TYR A 437 2.32 -9.74 -5.47
C TYR A 437 2.16 -11.04 -4.68
N ALA A 438 0.98 -11.32 -4.12
CA ALA A 438 0.67 -12.61 -3.53
C ALA A 438 0.40 -13.64 -4.63
N PHE A 439 0.92 -14.85 -4.48
CA PHE A 439 0.64 -16.00 -5.33
C PHE A 439 0.67 -17.29 -4.49
N PRO A 440 0.05 -18.39 -4.97
CA PRO A 440 0.02 -19.65 -4.22
C PRO A 440 1.43 -20.12 -3.85
N GLY A 441 1.65 -20.43 -2.57
CA GLY A 441 2.94 -20.92 -2.08
C GLY A 441 4.04 -19.87 -1.89
N VAL A 442 3.81 -18.57 -2.12
CA VAL A 442 4.80 -17.52 -1.79
C VAL A 442 5.09 -17.49 -0.28
N LEU A 443 6.35 -17.29 0.13
CA LEU A 443 6.68 -16.83 1.47
C LEU A 443 6.97 -15.32 1.43
N LEU A 444 6.06 -14.51 1.97
CA LEU A 444 6.14 -13.05 1.97
C LEU A 444 6.27 -12.55 3.40
N VAL A 445 7.23 -11.68 3.69
CA VAL A 445 7.26 -10.91 4.95
C VAL A 445 6.84 -9.47 4.71
N GLY A 446 6.16 -8.86 5.68
CA GLY A 446 5.75 -7.46 5.54
C GLY A 446 5.71 -6.70 6.85
N THR A 447 6.03 -5.40 6.78
CA THR A 447 6.09 -4.53 7.97
C THR A 447 4.72 -3.99 8.35
N ASP A 448 3.73 -4.87 8.47
CA ASP A 448 2.43 -4.60 9.11
C ASP A 448 1.84 -5.89 9.71
N SER A 449 0.92 -5.78 10.67
CA SER A 449 0.26 -6.96 11.24
C SER A 449 -0.65 -7.69 10.25
N HIS A 450 -1.30 -6.96 9.33
CA HIS A 450 -2.34 -7.49 8.45
C HIS A 450 -1.81 -8.05 7.13
N THR A 451 -0.48 -8.16 6.97
CA THR A 451 0.19 -8.82 5.83
C THR A 451 -0.35 -10.23 5.57
N VAL A 452 -0.85 -10.89 6.62
CA VAL A 452 -1.55 -12.18 6.61
C VAL A 452 -2.71 -12.26 5.59
N ASN A 453 -3.29 -11.13 5.17
CA ASN A 453 -4.28 -11.00 4.09
C ASN A 453 -3.91 -11.78 2.81
N GLY A 454 -2.63 -11.83 2.44
CA GLY A 454 -2.17 -12.54 1.24
C GLY A 454 -2.35 -14.07 1.28
N GLY A 455 -2.60 -14.66 2.45
CA GLY A 455 -2.94 -16.08 2.58
C GLY A 455 -4.30 -16.46 1.98
N GLY A 456 -5.15 -15.47 1.67
CA GLY A 456 -6.35 -15.66 0.86
C GLY A 456 -6.07 -15.98 -0.62
N LEU A 457 -4.80 -15.88 -1.04
CA LEU A 457 -4.30 -16.30 -2.35
C LEU A 457 -3.26 -17.44 -2.24
N GLY A 458 -3.30 -18.19 -1.14
CA GLY A 458 -2.56 -19.45 -0.96
C GLY A 458 -1.09 -19.33 -0.58
N GLY A 459 -0.60 -18.12 -0.28
CA GLY A 459 0.74 -17.89 0.26
C GLY A 459 0.81 -17.95 1.79
N LEU A 460 2.03 -17.97 2.33
CA LEU A 460 2.27 -17.60 3.72
C LEU A 460 2.81 -16.18 3.76
N CYS A 461 1.93 -15.24 4.11
CA CYS A 461 2.28 -13.83 4.24
C CYS A 461 2.33 -13.48 5.73
N ILE A 462 3.48 -13.07 6.27
CA ILE A 462 3.71 -12.95 7.72
C ILE A 462 4.09 -11.51 8.09
N GLY A 463 3.38 -10.95 9.08
CA GLY A 463 3.69 -9.64 9.64
C GLY A 463 4.95 -9.66 10.51
N VAL A 464 5.83 -8.68 10.32
CA VAL A 464 7.13 -8.56 11.01
C VAL A 464 7.45 -7.11 11.40
N GLY A 465 8.43 -6.92 12.28
CA GLY A 465 9.03 -5.62 12.53
C GLY A 465 9.99 -5.19 11.41
N GLY A 466 10.46 -3.94 11.44
CA GLY A 466 11.35 -3.43 10.39
C GLY A 466 12.71 -4.14 10.37
N ALA A 467 13.32 -4.36 11.52
CA ALA A 467 14.59 -5.08 11.62
C ALA A 467 14.55 -6.54 11.07
N ASP A 468 13.40 -7.21 11.10
CA ASP A 468 13.20 -8.52 10.45
C ASP A 468 13.16 -8.40 8.92
N ALA A 469 12.52 -7.34 8.40
CA ALA A 469 12.55 -7.05 6.98
C ALA A 469 13.98 -6.68 6.50
N VAL A 470 14.77 -5.97 7.32
CA VAL A 470 16.17 -5.63 6.99
C VAL A 470 17.03 -6.89 6.84
N ASP A 471 16.87 -7.93 7.67
CA ASP A 471 17.57 -9.22 7.48
C ASP A 471 17.32 -9.77 6.07
N VAL A 472 16.05 -9.84 5.66
CA VAL A 472 15.63 -10.42 4.36
C VAL A 472 16.12 -9.56 3.19
N LEU A 473 16.06 -8.23 3.31
CA LEU A 473 16.65 -7.31 2.33
C LEU A 473 18.19 -7.42 2.26
N ALA A 474 18.84 -7.94 3.30
CA ALA A 474 20.29 -8.06 3.43
C ALA A 474 20.85 -9.48 3.15
N ASP A 475 20.04 -10.37 2.59
CA ASP A 475 20.35 -11.81 2.37
C ASP A 475 20.73 -12.58 3.65
N ILE A 476 20.13 -12.23 4.78
CA ILE A 476 20.26 -12.95 6.05
C ILE A 476 19.03 -13.85 6.24
N PRO A 477 19.19 -15.14 6.60
CA PRO A 477 18.06 -16.03 6.89
C PRO A 477 17.19 -15.46 8.00
N TRP A 478 15.89 -15.29 7.72
CA TRP A 478 14.93 -14.81 8.71
C TRP A 478 14.54 -15.94 9.68
N GLU A 479 14.58 -15.66 10.98
CA GLU A 479 14.23 -16.64 12.01
C GLU A 479 12.74 -16.58 12.39
N LEU A 480 12.03 -17.68 12.15
CA LEU A 480 10.66 -17.87 12.63
C LEU A 480 10.60 -19.05 13.61
N LYS A 481 10.09 -18.82 14.83
CA LYS A 481 9.76 -19.91 15.75
C LYS A 481 8.73 -20.83 15.07
N CYS A 482 9.06 -22.12 14.92
CA CYS A 482 8.28 -23.10 14.17
C CYS A 482 6.82 -23.14 14.68
N PRO A 483 5.83 -22.72 13.87
CA PRO A 483 4.47 -22.58 14.37
C PRO A 483 3.81 -23.93 14.67
N ASN A 484 2.85 -23.90 15.60
CA ASN A 484 1.78 -24.89 15.64
C ASN A 484 0.81 -24.66 14.46
N VAL A 485 -0.11 -25.58 14.17
CA VAL A 485 -1.13 -25.41 13.11
C VAL A 485 -2.52 -25.69 13.66
N ILE A 486 -3.38 -24.68 13.64
CA ILE A 486 -4.81 -24.76 13.99
C ILE A 486 -5.58 -24.98 12.70
N GLY A 487 -6.25 -26.12 12.56
CA GLY A 487 -7.11 -26.39 11.41
C GLY A 487 -8.51 -25.82 11.63
N VAL A 488 -9.03 -25.03 10.69
CA VAL A 488 -10.43 -24.61 10.69
C VAL A 488 -11.17 -25.36 9.58
N HIS A 489 -11.98 -26.34 9.99
CA HIS A 489 -12.78 -27.19 9.12
C HIS A 489 -14.08 -26.48 8.73
N LEU A 490 -14.14 -26.02 7.49
CA LEU A 490 -15.31 -25.35 6.92
C LEU A 490 -16.21 -26.37 6.22
N THR A 491 -17.48 -26.41 6.62
CA THR A 491 -18.53 -27.24 6.01
C THR A 491 -19.71 -26.37 5.57
N GLY A 492 -20.66 -26.94 4.82
CA GLY A 492 -21.78 -26.18 4.25
C GLY A 492 -21.34 -25.13 3.22
N ARG A 493 -22.13 -24.06 3.09
CA ARG A 493 -21.87 -22.88 2.23
C ARG A 493 -22.47 -21.62 2.85
N LEU A 494 -21.78 -20.49 2.70
CA LEU A 494 -22.31 -19.16 3.03
C LEU A 494 -23.60 -18.87 2.25
N SER A 495 -24.56 -18.18 2.87
CA SER A 495 -25.82 -17.83 2.22
C SER A 495 -26.44 -16.53 2.76
N GLY A 496 -27.20 -15.84 1.91
CA GLY A 496 -27.91 -14.61 2.27
C GLY A 496 -26.97 -13.51 2.80
N TRP A 497 -27.22 -13.09 4.04
CA TRP A 497 -26.45 -12.06 4.73
C TRP A 497 -25.10 -12.51 5.25
N THR A 498 -24.90 -13.80 5.48
CA THR A 498 -23.63 -14.30 5.99
C THR A 498 -22.55 -14.18 4.91
N SER A 499 -21.40 -13.67 5.32
CA SER A 499 -20.28 -13.26 4.49
C SER A 499 -18.98 -13.90 4.97
N PRO A 500 -17.87 -13.78 4.20
CA PRO A 500 -16.55 -14.23 4.65
C PRO A 500 -16.10 -13.56 5.96
N LYS A 501 -16.54 -12.31 6.20
CA LYS A 501 -16.23 -11.57 7.44
C LYS A 501 -16.79 -12.27 8.67
N ASP A 502 -17.99 -12.82 8.59
CA ASP A 502 -18.66 -13.48 9.72
C ASP A 502 -17.92 -14.76 10.15
N VAL A 503 -17.26 -15.45 9.22
CA VAL A 503 -16.44 -16.64 9.50
C VAL A 503 -15.29 -16.27 10.45
N ILE A 504 -14.55 -15.19 10.15
CA ILE A 504 -13.42 -14.76 10.99
C ILE A 504 -13.86 -14.00 12.25
N LEU A 505 -15.00 -13.31 12.24
CA LEU A 505 -15.60 -12.80 13.47
C LEU A 505 -15.96 -13.96 14.43
N LYS A 506 -16.40 -15.11 13.91
CA LYS A 506 -16.67 -16.31 14.70
C LYS A 506 -15.42 -17.12 15.08
N VAL A 507 -14.39 -17.17 14.24
CA VAL A 507 -13.09 -17.75 14.65
C VAL A 507 -12.43 -16.90 15.76
N THR A 508 -12.57 -15.57 15.71
CA THR A 508 -12.03 -14.67 16.74
C THR A 508 -12.79 -14.78 18.07
N ASP A 509 -14.10 -15.04 18.04
CA ASP A 509 -14.90 -15.45 19.22
C ASP A 509 -14.39 -16.76 19.86
N ILE A 510 -14.15 -17.79 19.04
CA ILE A 510 -13.72 -19.12 19.50
C ILE A 510 -12.29 -19.12 20.05
N LEU A 511 -11.36 -18.40 19.40
CA LEU A 511 -9.95 -18.36 19.79
C LEU A 511 -9.60 -17.27 20.81
N THR A 512 -10.38 -16.20 20.92
CA THR A 512 -10.01 -14.93 21.58
C THR A 512 -8.77 -14.26 20.96
N VAL A 513 -8.41 -13.05 21.42
CA VAL A 513 -7.16 -12.36 21.00
C VAL A 513 -5.85 -13.11 21.36
N LYS A 514 -5.93 -14.28 22.00
CA LYS A 514 -4.75 -15.07 22.43
C LYS A 514 -4.62 -16.43 21.73
N GLY A 515 -5.70 -17.06 21.25
CA GLY A 515 -5.71 -18.50 20.92
C GLY A 515 -4.89 -18.90 19.70
N GLY A 516 -4.60 -17.96 18.79
CA GLY A 516 -3.71 -18.17 17.66
C GLY A 516 -2.22 -18.00 17.96
N THR A 517 -1.84 -17.55 19.17
CA THR A 517 -0.46 -17.15 19.49
C THR A 517 0.56 -18.26 19.24
N GLY A 518 1.47 -18.03 18.28
CA GLY A 518 2.49 -19.00 17.90
C GLY A 518 2.02 -20.13 16.99
N ALA A 519 0.80 -20.06 16.47
CA ALA A 519 0.26 -20.97 15.46
C ALA A 519 0.10 -20.29 14.08
N ILE A 520 -0.16 -21.09 13.05
CA ILE A 520 -0.78 -20.68 11.79
C ILE A 520 -2.21 -21.24 11.77
N VAL A 521 -3.17 -20.46 11.28
CA VAL A 521 -4.55 -20.93 11.08
C VAL A 521 -4.71 -21.41 9.63
N GLU A 522 -5.02 -22.68 9.43
CA GLU A 522 -5.13 -23.32 8.12
C GLU A 522 -6.58 -23.74 7.85
N TYR A 523 -7.20 -23.15 6.84
CA TYR A 523 -8.60 -23.39 6.51
C TYR A 523 -8.74 -24.55 5.52
N PHE A 524 -9.57 -25.55 5.84
CA PHE A 524 -9.75 -26.76 5.03
C PHE A 524 -11.21 -27.22 5.04
N GLY A 525 -11.53 -28.24 4.25
CA GLY A 525 -12.89 -28.81 4.14
C GLY A 525 -13.73 -28.25 2.97
N PRO A 526 -14.89 -28.87 2.70
CA PRO A 526 -15.69 -28.60 1.49
C PRO A 526 -16.29 -27.19 1.43
N GLY A 527 -16.39 -26.49 2.56
CA GLY A 527 -16.86 -25.10 2.62
C GLY A 527 -15.90 -24.09 1.99
N VAL A 528 -14.60 -24.42 1.87
CA VAL A 528 -13.56 -23.55 1.29
C VAL A 528 -13.92 -23.08 -0.11
N ASP A 529 -14.41 -23.96 -0.98
CA ASP A 529 -14.77 -23.62 -2.37
C ASP A 529 -16.04 -22.77 -2.51
N SER A 530 -16.73 -22.47 -1.40
CA SER A 530 -17.86 -21.52 -1.37
C SER A 530 -17.43 -20.06 -1.17
N ILE A 531 -16.18 -19.81 -0.77
CA ILE A 531 -15.65 -18.49 -0.42
C ILE A 531 -14.84 -17.93 -1.61
N SER A 532 -14.96 -16.63 -1.91
CA SER A 532 -14.14 -15.98 -2.94
C SER A 532 -12.68 -15.78 -2.48
N CYS A 533 -11.74 -15.58 -3.41
CA CYS A 533 -10.34 -15.31 -3.05
C CYS A 533 -10.18 -14.03 -2.20
N THR A 534 -10.96 -12.99 -2.50
CA THR A 534 -11.04 -11.77 -1.69
C THR A 534 -11.66 -12.03 -0.32
N GLY A 535 -12.68 -12.88 -0.22
CA GLY A 535 -13.26 -13.33 1.05
C GLY A 535 -12.32 -14.17 1.90
N MET A 536 -11.53 -15.05 1.27
CA MET A 536 -10.42 -15.74 1.94
C MET A 536 -9.37 -14.74 2.43
N GLY A 537 -9.14 -13.66 1.67
CA GLY A 537 -8.32 -12.51 2.08
C GLY A 537 -8.84 -11.86 3.36
N THR A 538 -10.12 -11.48 3.41
CA THR A 538 -10.82 -10.97 4.62
C THR A 538 -10.62 -11.89 5.83
N ILE A 539 -10.77 -13.22 5.62
CA ILE A 539 -10.62 -14.21 6.69
C ILE A 539 -9.17 -14.30 7.18
N CYS A 540 -8.20 -14.34 6.27
CA CYS A 540 -6.79 -14.37 6.66
C CYS A 540 -6.33 -13.05 7.28
N ASN A 541 -6.85 -11.90 6.83
CA ASN A 541 -6.58 -10.56 7.36
C ASN A 541 -6.77 -10.52 8.88
N MET A 542 -7.98 -10.84 9.36
CA MET A 542 -8.30 -10.84 10.79
C MET A 542 -7.74 -12.05 11.57
N GLY A 543 -7.02 -12.97 10.92
CA GLY A 543 -6.17 -13.93 11.63
C GLY A 543 -5.10 -13.26 12.50
N ALA A 544 -4.72 -12.01 12.17
CA ALA A 544 -3.83 -11.20 13.02
C ALA A 544 -4.45 -10.87 14.39
N GLU A 545 -5.77 -10.72 14.48
CA GLU A 545 -6.46 -10.35 15.72
C GLU A 545 -6.54 -11.47 16.76
N VAL A 546 -6.44 -12.75 16.36
CA VAL A 546 -6.30 -13.89 17.29
C VAL A 546 -4.84 -14.16 17.71
N GLY A 547 -3.90 -13.30 17.29
CA GLY A 547 -2.46 -13.46 17.55
C GLY A 547 -1.75 -14.48 16.65
N ALA A 548 -2.38 -14.93 15.56
CA ALA A 548 -1.77 -15.91 14.66
C ALA A 548 -0.50 -15.39 13.98
N THR A 549 0.42 -16.30 13.69
CA THR A 549 1.63 -16.02 12.91
C THR A 549 1.26 -15.63 11.48
N THR A 550 0.32 -16.38 10.89
CA THR A 550 -0.42 -16.04 9.67
C THR A 550 -1.65 -16.96 9.55
N SER A 551 -2.39 -16.84 8.44
CA SER A 551 -3.57 -17.64 8.11
C SER A 551 -3.56 -17.98 6.63
N VAL A 552 -3.98 -19.18 6.22
CA VAL A 552 -3.86 -19.64 4.83
C VAL A 552 -5.01 -20.55 4.38
N PHE A 553 -5.39 -20.44 3.10
CA PHE A 553 -6.28 -21.36 2.39
C PHE A 553 -5.51 -22.15 1.31
N PRO A 554 -5.93 -23.38 0.97
CA PRO A 554 -5.34 -24.16 -0.14
C PRO A 554 -5.67 -23.56 -1.51
N TYR A 555 -4.78 -23.77 -2.48
CA TYR A 555 -4.99 -23.30 -3.85
C TYR A 555 -6.20 -23.98 -4.49
N ASN A 556 -7.11 -23.16 -5.04
CA ASN A 556 -8.36 -23.64 -5.64
C ASN A 556 -8.80 -22.80 -6.85
N SER A 557 -9.96 -23.16 -7.42
CA SER A 557 -10.60 -22.47 -8.54
C SER A 557 -10.84 -20.97 -8.31
N ARG A 558 -11.08 -20.55 -7.06
CA ARG A 558 -11.40 -19.16 -6.72
C ARG A 558 -10.15 -18.27 -6.78
N MET A 559 -9.03 -18.79 -6.28
CA MET A 559 -7.71 -18.17 -6.44
C MET A 559 -7.28 -18.11 -7.90
N ARG A 560 -7.47 -19.22 -8.64
CA ARG A 560 -7.19 -19.35 -10.07
C ARG A 560 -7.92 -18.30 -10.92
N ASP A 561 -9.20 -18.06 -10.65
CA ASP A 561 -10.00 -17.10 -11.41
C ASP A 561 -9.71 -15.65 -11.00
N TYR A 562 -9.37 -15.40 -9.73
CA TYR A 562 -8.87 -14.09 -9.28
C TYR A 562 -7.51 -13.72 -9.88
N LEU A 563 -6.59 -14.69 -10.02
CA LEU A 563 -5.31 -14.50 -10.74
C LEU A 563 -5.55 -14.11 -12.21
N LYS A 564 -6.50 -14.73 -12.90
CA LYS A 564 -6.88 -14.33 -14.27
C LYS A 564 -7.45 -12.90 -14.29
N ALA A 565 -8.40 -12.58 -13.41
CA ALA A 565 -9.03 -11.26 -13.31
C ALA A 565 -8.05 -10.13 -12.94
N THR A 566 -6.89 -10.46 -12.36
CA THR A 566 -5.79 -9.53 -12.04
C THR A 566 -4.63 -9.60 -13.04
N ASN A 567 -4.86 -10.14 -14.25
CA ASN A 567 -3.88 -10.26 -15.34
C ASN A 567 -2.61 -11.06 -14.97
N ARG A 568 -2.77 -12.13 -14.20
CA ARG A 568 -1.71 -13.06 -13.73
C ARG A 568 -2.02 -14.52 -14.13
N LYS A 569 -2.56 -14.73 -15.33
CA LYS A 569 -2.95 -16.07 -15.85
C LYS A 569 -1.78 -17.07 -15.80
N GLU A 570 -0.57 -16.66 -16.16
CA GLU A 570 0.61 -17.54 -16.21
C GLU A 570 0.99 -18.12 -14.83
N ILE A 571 0.77 -17.35 -13.76
CA ILE A 571 0.93 -17.79 -12.37
C ILE A 571 -0.10 -18.88 -12.04
N ALA A 572 -1.36 -18.68 -12.44
CA ALA A 572 -2.41 -19.69 -12.27
C ALA A 572 -2.12 -20.97 -13.09
N ASP A 573 -1.69 -20.83 -14.34
CA ASP A 573 -1.30 -21.94 -15.21
C ASP A 573 -0.06 -22.71 -14.69
N TYR A 574 0.72 -22.14 -13.77
CA TYR A 574 1.85 -22.80 -13.10
C TYR A 574 1.44 -23.43 -11.76
N ALA A 575 0.57 -22.75 -11.00
CA ALA A 575 -0.03 -23.29 -9.78
C ALA A 575 -0.89 -24.53 -10.08
N ASP A 576 -1.67 -24.51 -11.17
CA ASP A 576 -2.41 -25.66 -11.72
C ASP A 576 -1.50 -26.90 -11.97
N GLN A 577 -0.21 -26.69 -12.21
CA GLN A 577 0.79 -27.74 -12.48
C GLN A 577 1.53 -28.22 -11.22
N THR A 578 1.33 -27.58 -10.06
CA THR A 578 2.09 -27.83 -8.82
C THR A 578 1.19 -28.13 -7.60
N PRO A 579 0.11 -28.92 -7.71
CA PRO A 579 -0.86 -29.11 -6.62
C PRO A 579 -0.25 -29.74 -5.35
N GLU A 580 0.77 -30.60 -5.48
CA GLU A 580 1.39 -31.27 -4.33
C GLU A 580 2.07 -30.30 -3.33
N LEU A 581 2.49 -29.11 -3.80
CA LEU A 581 3.05 -28.05 -2.97
C LEU A 581 1.96 -27.16 -2.35
N LEU A 582 0.82 -27.02 -3.05
CA LEU A 582 -0.18 -25.97 -2.84
C LEU A 582 -1.47 -26.45 -2.15
N SER A 583 -1.50 -27.70 -1.70
CA SER A 583 -2.54 -28.29 -0.83
C SER A 583 -1.89 -29.04 0.33
N ALA A 584 -2.60 -29.27 1.44
CA ALA A 584 -2.14 -30.18 2.50
C ALA A 584 -1.97 -31.63 1.98
N ASP A 585 -1.14 -32.44 2.62
CA ASP A 585 -1.11 -33.89 2.39
C ASP A 585 -2.34 -34.57 3.00
N SER A 586 -2.81 -35.66 2.41
CA SER A 586 -3.89 -36.47 3.01
C SER A 586 -3.44 -37.03 4.37
N GLY A 587 -4.27 -36.87 5.40
CA GLY A 587 -3.93 -37.23 6.78
C GLY A 587 -2.94 -36.28 7.48
N ALA A 588 -2.72 -35.07 6.97
CA ALA A 588 -2.02 -34.01 7.69
C ALA A 588 -2.66 -33.75 9.06
N LYS A 589 -1.82 -33.53 10.09
CA LYS A 589 -2.27 -33.33 11.46
C LYS A 589 -2.22 -31.86 11.87
N TYR A 590 -3.37 -31.35 12.31
CA TYR A 590 -3.48 -30.09 13.04
C TYR A 590 -3.32 -30.34 14.54
N ASP A 591 -2.75 -29.38 15.27
CA ASP A 591 -2.55 -29.48 16.72
C ASP A 591 -3.88 -29.23 17.46
N HIS A 592 -4.75 -28.39 16.88
CA HIS A 592 -6.14 -28.18 17.26
C HIS A 592 -7.01 -28.10 16.01
N VAL A 593 -8.29 -28.50 16.11
CA VAL A 593 -9.28 -28.36 15.04
C VAL A 593 -10.50 -27.61 15.57
N ILE A 594 -11.00 -26.65 14.79
CA ILE A 594 -12.27 -25.93 14.99
C ILE A 594 -13.17 -26.28 13.81
N GLU A 595 -14.45 -26.58 14.04
CA GLU A 595 -15.42 -26.81 12.97
C GLU A 595 -16.40 -25.64 12.85
N ILE A 596 -16.71 -25.22 11.63
CA ILE A 596 -17.72 -24.19 11.34
C ILE A 596 -18.59 -24.64 10.16
N ASN A 597 -19.90 -24.79 10.40
CA ASN A 597 -20.89 -24.94 9.34
C ASN A 597 -21.29 -23.55 8.80
N LEU A 598 -20.82 -23.24 7.60
CA LEU A 598 -21.09 -21.96 6.92
C LEU A 598 -22.58 -21.73 6.58
N SER A 599 -23.41 -22.78 6.63
CA SER A 599 -24.86 -22.70 6.39
C SER A 599 -25.69 -22.52 7.67
N GLU A 600 -25.10 -22.69 8.86
CA GLU A 600 -25.72 -22.38 10.16
C GLU A 600 -25.22 -21.04 10.73
N LEU A 601 -24.09 -20.54 10.23
CA LEU A 601 -23.50 -19.26 10.61
C LEU A 601 -24.43 -18.09 10.22
N GLU A 602 -24.95 -17.34 11.20
CA GLU A 602 -25.62 -16.05 10.98
C GLU A 602 -24.62 -14.88 10.91
N PRO A 603 -25.02 -13.66 10.48
CA PRO A 603 -24.14 -12.49 10.51
C PRO A 603 -23.73 -12.10 11.94
N HIS A 604 -22.50 -11.61 12.10
CA HIS A 604 -21.90 -11.25 13.39
C HIS A 604 -21.41 -9.81 13.44
N VAL A 605 -21.36 -9.27 14.66
CA VAL A 605 -20.85 -7.94 14.99
C VAL A 605 -20.00 -8.06 16.26
N ASN A 606 -18.70 -7.72 16.22
CA ASN A 606 -17.80 -7.85 17.38
C ASN A 606 -17.40 -6.47 17.93
N GLY A 607 -17.37 -6.30 19.26
CA GLY A 607 -17.02 -5.04 19.93
C GLY A 607 -17.64 -4.90 21.32
N PRO A 608 -17.53 -3.73 21.99
CA PRO A 608 -17.09 -2.43 21.45
C PRO A 608 -15.60 -2.07 21.61
N PHE A 609 -14.79 -2.86 22.32
CA PHE A 609 -13.40 -2.51 22.68
C PHE A 609 -12.35 -3.59 22.37
N THR A 610 -12.77 -4.72 21.79
CA THR A 610 -11.92 -5.87 21.49
C THR A 610 -12.56 -6.68 20.35
N PRO A 611 -11.79 -7.32 19.45
CA PRO A 611 -12.32 -7.96 18.25
C PRO A 611 -12.89 -9.36 18.51
N ASP A 612 -12.72 -9.91 19.71
CA ASP A 612 -13.20 -11.21 20.15
C ASP A 612 -14.51 -11.19 20.93
N LEU A 613 -14.97 -10.02 21.42
CA LEU A 613 -16.28 -9.91 22.05
C LEU A 613 -17.38 -9.92 20.98
N SER A 614 -17.89 -11.12 20.67
CA SER A 614 -18.78 -11.34 19.52
C SER A 614 -20.27 -11.27 19.86
N HIS A 615 -21.05 -10.74 18.93
CA HIS A 615 -22.52 -10.69 18.98
C HIS A 615 -23.10 -11.17 17.65
N PRO A 616 -23.79 -12.32 17.61
CA PRO A 616 -24.65 -12.66 16.48
C PRO A 616 -25.71 -11.57 16.29
N ILE A 617 -26.11 -11.26 15.06
CA ILE A 617 -27.04 -10.15 14.77
C ILE A 617 -28.42 -10.38 15.42
N SER A 618 -28.84 -11.63 15.61
CA SER A 618 -30.02 -12.00 16.42
C SER A 618 -29.97 -11.56 17.90
N LYS A 619 -28.78 -11.25 18.44
CA LYS A 619 -28.53 -10.88 19.84
C LYS A 619 -28.03 -9.46 20.05
N LEU A 620 -27.54 -8.78 19.02
CA LEU A 620 -26.92 -7.45 19.14
C LEU A 620 -27.80 -6.44 19.90
N ALA A 621 -29.10 -6.36 19.58
CA ALA A 621 -30.05 -5.47 20.25
C ALA A 621 -30.19 -5.76 21.77
N GLN A 622 -30.23 -7.04 22.16
CA GLN A 622 -30.28 -7.45 23.56
C GLN A 622 -28.98 -7.11 24.28
N ASN A 623 -27.84 -7.46 23.66
CA ASN A 623 -26.51 -7.23 24.23
C ASN A 623 -26.23 -5.74 24.42
N ALA A 624 -26.58 -4.90 23.44
CA ALA A 624 -26.42 -3.45 23.51
C ALA A 624 -27.23 -2.83 24.65
N LYS A 625 -28.49 -3.26 24.84
CA LYS A 625 -29.32 -2.82 25.96
C LYS A 625 -28.79 -3.31 27.32
N SER A 626 -28.34 -4.56 27.41
CA SER A 626 -27.85 -5.15 28.66
C SER A 626 -26.50 -4.58 29.14
N ASN A 627 -25.70 -4.00 28.24
CA ASN A 627 -24.37 -3.46 28.55
C ASN A 627 -24.28 -1.92 28.44
N ASP A 628 -25.42 -1.22 28.34
CA ASP A 628 -25.50 0.23 28.13
C ASP A 628 -24.63 0.72 26.95
N TYR A 629 -24.67 0.04 25.81
CA TYR A 629 -24.00 0.52 24.60
C TYR A 629 -24.84 1.62 23.93
N PRO A 630 -24.23 2.71 23.42
CA PRO A 630 -24.99 3.78 22.77
C PRO A 630 -25.72 3.25 21.53
N ILE A 631 -27.06 3.21 21.59
CA ILE A 631 -27.89 2.66 20.51
C ILE A 631 -27.80 3.50 19.24
N ASP A 632 -27.65 4.82 19.39
CA ASP A 632 -27.49 5.79 18.31
C ASP A 632 -26.12 5.62 17.61
N LEU A 633 -26.16 5.24 16.34
CA LEU A 633 -24.98 4.95 15.53
C LEU A 633 -24.55 6.21 14.79
N LYS A 634 -23.45 6.83 15.22
CA LYS A 634 -22.99 8.10 14.63
C LYS A 634 -22.38 7.92 13.24
N VAL A 635 -21.51 6.92 13.09
CA VAL A 635 -20.74 6.72 11.84
C VAL A 635 -20.68 5.25 11.46
N GLY A 636 -20.95 4.96 10.18
CA GLY A 636 -20.69 3.69 9.52
C GLY A 636 -19.55 3.81 8.52
N LEU A 637 -18.52 2.97 8.64
CA LEU A 637 -17.33 3.05 7.79
C LEU A 637 -17.09 1.73 7.04
N ILE A 638 -17.23 1.71 5.72
CA ILE A 638 -16.89 0.52 4.90
C ILE A 638 -15.56 0.70 4.19
N GLY A 639 -14.88 -0.40 3.93
CA GLY A 639 -13.58 -0.43 3.27
C GLY A 639 -12.42 -0.88 4.16
N SER A 640 -11.28 -0.21 3.98
CA SER A 640 -9.94 -0.56 4.48
C SER A 640 -9.43 -1.94 4.01
N CYS A 641 -8.25 -2.38 4.43
CA CYS A 641 -7.62 -3.61 3.95
C CYS A 641 -8.44 -4.90 4.14
N THR A 642 -9.42 -4.91 5.04
CA THR A 642 -10.17 -6.12 5.42
C THR A 642 -11.38 -6.39 4.53
N ASN A 643 -12.10 -5.35 4.09
CA ASN A 643 -13.36 -5.45 3.36
C ASN A 643 -13.54 -4.26 2.39
N SER A 644 -12.65 -4.14 1.40
CA SER A 644 -12.70 -3.10 0.36
C SER A 644 -12.56 -3.65 -1.06
N SER A 645 -12.77 -4.95 -1.26
CA SER A 645 -12.77 -5.55 -2.59
C SER A 645 -13.98 -5.12 -3.42
N TYR A 646 -13.95 -5.41 -4.72
CA TYR A 646 -15.12 -5.20 -5.59
C TYR A 646 -16.37 -5.98 -5.12
N GLU A 647 -16.19 -7.12 -4.44
CA GLU A 647 -17.30 -7.88 -3.87
C GLU A 647 -17.93 -7.16 -2.67
N ASP A 648 -17.10 -6.66 -1.75
CA ASP A 648 -17.52 -5.87 -0.57
C ASP A 648 -18.33 -4.64 -0.99
N MET A 649 -17.81 -3.90 -1.98
CA MET A 649 -18.47 -2.72 -2.54
C MET A 649 -19.77 -3.10 -3.26
N SER A 650 -19.78 -4.20 -4.02
CA SER A 650 -20.98 -4.70 -4.72
C SER A 650 -22.10 -5.11 -3.77
N ARG A 651 -21.79 -5.83 -2.68
CA ARG A 651 -22.77 -6.23 -1.65
C ARG A 651 -23.33 -5.00 -0.94
N SER A 652 -22.47 -4.07 -0.55
CA SER A 652 -22.85 -2.84 0.16
C SER A 652 -23.70 -1.90 -0.70
N VAL A 653 -23.30 -1.63 -1.95
CA VAL A 653 -24.05 -0.75 -2.85
C VAL A 653 -25.40 -1.36 -3.27
N SER A 654 -25.55 -2.68 -3.20
CA SER A 654 -26.84 -3.35 -3.42
C SER A 654 -27.87 -3.01 -2.33
N ILE A 655 -27.44 -2.99 -1.07
CA ILE A 655 -28.26 -2.52 0.07
C ILE A 655 -28.59 -1.02 -0.07
N ALA A 656 -27.59 -0.19 -0.39
CA ALA A 656 -27.78 1.25 -0.60
C ALA A 656 -28.79 1.56 -1.73
N LYS A 657 -28.71 0.86 -2.86
CA LYS A 657 -29.67 0.99 -3.97
C LYS A 657 -31.11 0.64 -3.57
N GLN A 658 -31.30 -0.38 -2.74
CA GLN A 658 -32.62 -0.79 -2.25
C GLN A 658 -33.20 0.20 -1.23
N ALA A 659 -32.35 0.84 -0.43
CA ALA A 659 -32.76 1.96 0.43
C ALA A 659 -33.23 3.15 -0.41
N MET A 660 -32.43 3.57 -1.40
CA MET A 660 -32.75 4.72 -2.26
C MET A 660 -34.01 4.52 -3.10
N LYS A 661 -34.32 3.29 -3.53
CA LYS A 661 -35.61 2.96 -4.19
C LYS A 661 -36.83 3.27 -3.33
N HIS A 662 -36.68 3.30 -2.00
CA HIS A 662 -37.73 3.66 -1.03
C HIS A 662 -37.53 5.08 -0.47
N GLY A 663 -36.73 5.92 -1.12
CA GLY A 663 -36.42 7.29 -0.67
C GLY A 663 -35.50 7.37 0.55
N LEU A 664 -34.92 6.25 1.00
CA LEU A 664 -34.04 6.20 2.17
C LEU A 664 -32.57 6.47 1.79
N LYS A 665 -31.88 7.17 2.69
CA LYS A 665 -30.44 7.41 2.69
C LYS A 665 -29.84 6.95 4.02
N SER A 666 -28.52 7.01 4.18
CA SER A 666 -27.89 6.81 5.48
C SER A 666 -28.39 7.84 6.50
N LYS A 667 -28.66 7.42 7.74
CA LYS A 667 -28.89 8.33 8.88
C LYS A 667 -27.61 8.59 9.67
N SER A 668 -26.75 7.57 9.78
CA SER A 668 -25.37 7.74 10.24
C SER A 668 -24.56 8.49 9.18
N ILE A 669 -23.50 9.18 9.60
CA ILE A 669 -22.44 9.59 8.66
C ILE A 669 -21.88 8.31 8.03
N PHE A 670 -21.70 8.27 6.71
CA PHE A 670 -21.28 7.06 6.00
C PHE A 670 -20.04 7.31 5.16
N THR A 671 -19.00 6.50 5.32
CA THR A 671 -17.73 6.65 4.60
C THR A 671 -17.31 5.38 3.87
N VAL A 672 -16.76 5.52 2.67
CA VAL A 672 -16.30 4.41 1.81
C VAL A 672 -14.82 4.58 1.52
N THR A 673 -13.99 3.61 1.91
CA THR A 673 -12.54 3.58 1.63
C THR A 673 -12.20 2.47 0.62
N PRO A 674 -11.91 2.80 -0.65
CA PRO A 674 -11.44 1.81 -1.62
C PRO A 674 -10.07 1.25 -1.23
N GLY A 675 -9.85 -0.05 -1.46
CA GLY A 675 -8.59 -0.70 -1.08
C GLY A 675 -7.41 -0.33 -1.99
N SER A 676 -7.67 0.01 -3.25
CA SER A 676 -6.68 0.44 -4.22
C SER A 676 -7.29 1.36 -5.27
N GLU A 677 -6.44 2.07 -6.02
CA GLU A 677 -6.84 2.83 -7.20
C GLU A 677 -7.45 1.92 -8.28
N GLN A 678 -7.05 0.63 -8.35
CA GLN A 678 -7.71 -0.34 -9.23
C GLN A 678 -9.15 -0.62 -8.78
N ILE A 679 -9.40 -0.79 -7.48
CA ILE A 679 -10.78 -0.87 -6.97
C ILE A 679 -11.53 0.43 -7.26
N ARG A 680 -10.98 1.59 -6.85
CA ARG A 680 -11.64 2.90 -7.00
C ARG A 680 -12.06 3.15 -8.44
N ALA A 681 -11.14 3.02 -9.40
CA ALA A 681 -11.42 3.23 -10.81
C ALA A 681 -12.46 2.23 -11.36
N THR A 682 -12.49 0.99 -10.87
CA THR A 682 -13.52 0.00 -11.26
C THR A 682 -14.89 0.37 -10.69
N ILE A 683 -14.99 0.71 -9.40
CA ILE A 683 -16.28 1.04 -8.76
C ILE A 683 -16.84 2.39 -9.22
N GLU A 684 -15.99 3.30 -9.68
CA GLU A 684 -16.38 4.53 -10.36
C GLU A 684 -16.99 4.23 -11.74
N ARG A 685 -16.27 3.49 -12.59
CA ARG A 685 -16.72 3.06 -13.93
C ARG A 685 -18.03 2.27 -13.88
N ASP A 686 -18.19 1.39 -12.89
CA ASP A 686 -19.40 0.57 -12.72
C ASP A 686 -20.55 1.31 -11.98
N GLY A 687 -20.41 2.62 -11.77
CA GLY A 687 -21.42 3.49 -11.16
C GLY A 687 -21.68 3.24 -9.68
N GLN A 688 -20.92 2.36 -9.02
CA GLN A 688 -21.12 2.03 -7.61
C GLN A 688 -20.69 3.19 -6.69
N ALA A 689 -19.56 3.85 -7.00
CA ALA A 689 -19.09 5.01 -6.26
C ALA A 689 -20.12 6.14 -6.26
N GLU A 690 -20.74 6.40 -7.41
CA GLU A 690 -21.80 7.40 -7.56
C GLU A 690 -23.08 7.01 -6.79
N GLN A 691 -23.46 5.73 -6.81
CA GLN A 691 -24.58 5.25 -6.00
C GLN A 691 -24.30 5.35 -4.48
N PHE A 692 -23.05 5.23 -4.04
CA PHE A 692 -22.68 5.56 -2.67
C PHE A 692 -22.81 7.06 -2.38
N ARG A 693 -22.34 7.97 -3.25
CA ARG A 693 -22.53 9.42 -3.08
C ARG A 693 -24.01 9.79 -2.98
N GLN A 694 -24.84 9.26 -3.88
CA GLN A 694 -26.30 9.47 -3.88
C GLN A 694 -26.96 8.97 -2.59
N PHE A 695 -26.48 7.87 -2.01
CA PHE A 695 -26.91 7.32 -0.72
C PHE A 695 -26.50 8.18 0.49
N GLY A 696 -25.61 9.17 0.30
CA GLY A 696 -25.10 10.06 1.34
C GLY A 696 -23.69 9.71 1.83
N ALA A 697 -22.91 8.95 1.06
CA ALA A 697 -21.56 8.55 1.43
C ALA A 697 -20.49 9.58 1.05
N VAL A 698 -19.47 9.71 1.89
CA VAL A 698 -18.17 10.30 1.51
C VAL A 698 -17.25 9.19 1.02
N VAL A 699 -16.73 9.29 -0.20
CA VAL A 699 -15.67 8.41 -0.71
C VAL A 699 -14.32 9.00 -0.29
N LEU A 700 -13.60 8.27 0.56
CA LEU A 700 -12.30 8.64 1.10
C LEU A 700 -11.16 8.21 0.16
N ALA A 701 -9.94 8.65 0.45
CA ALA A 701 -8.75 8.27 -0.31
C ALA A 701 -8.47 6.76 -0.20
N ASN A 702 -7.70 6.22 -1.15
CA ASN A 702 -7.31 4.81 -1.21
C ASN A 702 -6.21 4.50 -0.16
N ALA A 703 -6.53 4.65 1.13
CA ALA A 703 -5.57 4.70 2.24
C ALA A 703 -6.16 4.17 3.56
N CYS A 704 -5.32 3.92 4.57
CA CYS A 704 -5.76 3.32 5.84
C CYS A 704 -6.67 4.25 6.68
N GLY A 705 -6.38 5.55 6.71
CA GLY A 705 -7.24 6.59 7.30
C GLY A 705 -7.86 6.23 8.67
N PRO A 706 -9.20 6.22 8.81
CA PRO A 706 -9.90 5.90 10.06
C PRO A 706 -9.61 4.51 10.66
N CYS A 707 -9.05 3.56 9.90
CA CYS A 707 -8.68 2.23 10.41
C CYS A 707 -7.49 2.29 11.39
N ILE A 708 -6.64 3.31 11.27
CA ILE A 708 -5.37 3.43 12.01
C ILE A 708 -5.24 4.73 12.83
N GLY A 709 -6.32 5.51 12.92
CA GLY A 709 -6.38 6.76 13.69
C GLY A 709 -6.01 8.02 12.90
N GLN A 710 -5.98 7.95 11.56
CA GLN A 710 -5.77 9.09 10.67
C GLN A 710 -7.13 9.58 10.15
N TRP A 711 -7.87 10.22 11.06
CA TRP A 711 -9.21 10.75 10.82
C TRP A 711 -9.44 11.99 11.69
N ASP A 712 -9.69 13.13 11.06
CA ASP A 712 -10.13 14.36 11.71
C ASP A 712 -11.64 14.27 12.00
N ARG A 713 -11.99 13.64 13.13
CA ARG A 713 -13.39 13.36 13.50
C ARG A 713 -14.02 14.55 14.23
N GLN A 714 -15.04 15.15 13.59
CA GLN A 714 -15.68 16.39 14.06
C GLN A 714 -17.13 16.23 14.59
N ASP A 715 -17.77 15.06 14.43
CA ASP A 715 -19.18 14.86 14.80
C ASP A 715 -19.43 14.64 16.31
N VAL A 716 -18.39 14.29 17.08
CA VAL A 716 -18.47 14.01 18.52
C VAL A 716 -17.30 14.65 19.26
N LYS A 717 -17.58 15.37 20.36
CA LYS A 717 -16.55 15.93 21.25
C LYS A 717 -15.81 14.81 21.98
N LYS A 718 -14.48 14.88 22.03
CA LYS A 718 -13.62 13.93 22.76
C LYS A 718 -14.07 13.77 24.22
N GLY A 719 -14.16 12.53 24.68
CA GLY A 719 -14.71 12.15 25.99
C GLY A 719 -16.21 11.80 25.99
N VAL A 720 -16.96 12.15 24.95
CA VAL A 720 -18.39 11.79 24.84
C VAL A 720 -18.54 10.33 24.39
N LYS A 721 -19.43 9.60 25.07
CA LYS A 721 -19.79 8.21 24.77
C LYS A 721 -20.67 8.14 23.52
N ASN A 722 -20.22 7.45 22.47
CA ASN A 722 -20.96 7.25 21.22
C ASN A 722 -20.64 5.88 20.60
N SER A 723 -21.46 5.41 19.66
CA SER A 723 -21.14 4.22 18.85
C SER A 723 -20.73 4.57 17.43
N ILE A 724 -19.80 3.78 16.88
CA ILE A 724 -19.47 3.67 15.44
C ILE A 724 -19.41 2.20 15.05
N ILE A 725 -19.61 1.89 13.77
CA ILE A 725 -19.45 0.52 13.23
C ILE A 725 -18.63 0.57 11.94
N SER A 726 -17.76 -0.42 11.72
CA SER A 726 -17.00 -0.48 10.48
C SER A 726 -16.74 -1.89 9.96
N SER A 727 -16.35 -1.98 8.70
CA SER A 727 -15.89 -3.23 8.08
C SER A 727 -14.40 -3.50 8.28
N PHE A 728 -13.76 -2.82 9.23
CA PHE A 728 -12.33 -2.99 9.53
C PHE A 728 -12.08 -4.28 10.33
N ASN A 729 -10.88 -4.40 10.90
CA ASN A 729 -10.39 -5.53 11.67
C ASN A 729 -10.22 -5.26 13.18
N ARG A 730 -10.01 -4.00 13.60
CA ARG A 730 -9.54 -3.69 14.97
C ARG A 730 -10.28 -2.49 15.57
N ASN A 731 -10.69 -2.65 16.83
CA ASN A 731 -11.59 -1.77 17.57
C ASN A 731 -11.14 -1.51 19.03
N PHE A 732 -9.84 -1.47 19.28
CA PHE A 732 -9.32 -1.12 20.60
C PHE A 732 -9.67 0.33 20.98
N THR A 733 -9.81 0.60 22.27
CA THR A 733 -10.10 1.92 22.85
C THR A 733 -9.27 3.03 22.20
N ALA A 734 -9.93 4.12 21.78
CA ALA A 734 -9.31 5.29 21.15
C ALA A 734 -8.49 5.02 19.86
N ARG A 735 -8.70 3.90 19.17
CA ARG A 735 -7.95 3.53 17.95
C ARG A 735 -8.27 4.43 16.74
N ASN A 736 -9.55 4.73 16.50
CA ASN A 736 -10.00 5.25 15.20
C ASN A 736 -10.09 6.79 15.15
N ASP A 737 -10.36 7.42 16.30
CA ASP A 737 -10.67 8.85 16.44
C ASP A 737 -9.99 9.49 17.67
N THR A 738 -9.11 8.76 18.35
CA THR A 738 -8.46 9.15 19.62
C THR A 738 -9.41 9.34 20.83
N ASN A 739 -10.69 8.97 20.74
CA ASN A 739 -11.68 9.11 21.83
C ASN A 739 -11.81 7.81 22.63
N PRO A 740 -11.45 7.76 23.94
CA PRO A 740 -11.61 6.56 24.75
C PRO A 740 -13.06 6.13 24.97
N ALA A 741 -14.03 7.04 24.80
CA ALA A 741 -15.45 6.77 25.01
C ALA A 741 -16.18 6.26 23.75
N THR A 742 -15.53 6.24 22.58
CA THR A 742 -16.08 5.69 21.34
C THR A 742 -16.16 4.17 21.44
N HIS A 743 -17.38 3.64 21.34
CA HIS A 743 -17.68 2.21 21.27
C HIS A 743 -17.63 1.78 19.79
N HIS A 744 -16.69 0.91 19.42
CA HIS A 744 -16.46 0.55 18.02
C HIS A 744 -16.78 -0.93 17.73
N PHE A 745 -17.73 -1.13 16.84
CA PHE A 745 -18.19 -2.43 16.41
C PHE A 745 -17.65 -2.81 15.02
N LEU A 746 -17.34 -4.09 14.81
CA LEU A 746 -16.76 -4.65 13.60
C LEU A 746 -17.76 -5.61 12.95
N ALA A 747 -18.07 -5.42 11.67
CA ALA A 747 -19.09 -6.20 10.94
C ALA A 747 -18.72 -6.41 9.46
N SER A 748 -19.57 -7.09 8.70
CA SER A 748 -19.51 -7.09 7.22
C SER A 748 -19.94 -5.73 6.64
N PRO A 749 -19.41 -5.30 5.49
CA PRO A 749 -19.66 -3.95 4.96
C PRO A 749 -21.12 -3.73 4.54
N GLU A 750 -21.83 -4.78 4.10
CA GLU A 750 -23.28 -4.73 3.88
C GLU A 750 -24.08 -4.56 5.18
N LEU A 751 -23.62 -5.14 6.30
CA LEU A 751 -24.26 -5.00 7.61
C LEU A 751 -23.98 -3.61 8.22
N VAL A 752 -22.76 -3.07 8.05
CA VAL A 752 -22.44 -1.66 8.31
C VAL A 752 -23.37 -0.74 7.53
N THR A 753 -23.58 -1.00 6.23
CA THR A 753 -24.51 -0.24 5.37
C THR A 753 -25.94 -0.31 5.90
N ALA A 754 -26.44 -1.52 6.23
CA ALA A 754 -27.79 -1.73 6.73
C ALA A 754 -28.06 -1.02 8.06
N LEU A 755 -27.12 -1.10 9.01
CA LEU A 755 -27.24 -0.43 10.31
C LEU A 755 -27.16 1.10 10.19
N SER A 756 -26.41 1.60 9.20
CA SER A 756 -26.30 3.04 8.90
C SER A 756 -27.59 3.63 8.30
N ILE A 757 -28.39 2.84 7.55
CA ILE A 757 -29.75 3.22 7.13
C ILE A 757 -30.64 3.42 8.37
N ALA A 758 -30.61 2.47 9.30
CA ALA A 758 -31.41 2.56 10.52
C ALA A 758 -30.95 3.69 11.45
N GLY A 759 -29.65 4.00 11.45
CA GLY A 759 -28.98 4.90 12.38
C GLY A 759 -28.78 4.29 13.78
N ARG A 760 -28.83 2.96 13.89
CA ARG A 760 -29.05 2.26 15.17
C ARG A 760 -28.32 0.91 15.24
N LEU A 761 -27.75 0.59 16.40
CA LEU A 761 -27.19 -0.73 16.70
C LEU A 761 -28.22 -1.82 16.98
N ASP A 762 -29.42 -1.46 17.45
CA ASP A 762 -30.48 -2.42 17.83
C ASP A 762 -31.42 -2.80 16.67
N PHE A 763 -31.07 -2.42 15.44
CA PHE A 763 -31.74 -2.87 14.23
C PHE A 763 -31.19 -4.23 13.76
N ASN A 764 -32.07 -5.12 13.31
CA ASN A 764 -31.68 -6.39 12.67
C ASN A 764 -32.27 -6.45 11.24
N PRO A 765 -31.44 -6.42 10.18
CA PRO A 765 -31.91 -6.40 8.80
C PRO A 765 -32.43 -7.75 8.27
N LEU A 766 -32.38 -8.83 9.08
CA LEU A 766 -33.01 -10.11 8.77
C LEU A 766 -34.53 -10.09 9.00
N TRP A 767 -35.03 -9.17 9.84
CA TRP A 767 -36.43 -9.09 10.23
C TRP A 767 -37.22 -8.15 9.32
N LEU A 768 -38.54 -8.36 9.25
CA LEU A 768 -39.46 -7.47 8.53
C LEU A 768 -39.51 -6.11 9.24
N LEU A 769 -39.23 -5.05 8.47
CA LEU A 769 -39.27 -3.67 8.96
C LEU A 769 -40.72 -3.15 9.01
N ASP A 770 -41.17 -2.81 10.22
CA ASP A 770 -42.20 -1.78 10.41
C ASP A 770 -41.51 -0.41 10.40
N TRP A 771 -41.37 0.18 9.21
CA TRP A 771 -40.79 1.51 9.03
C TRP A 771 -41.93 2.51 8.81
N PRO A 772 -42.07 3.56 9.65
CA PRO A 772 -43.17 4.51 9.53
C PRO A 772 -43.28 5.10 8.12
N ARG A 773 -44.41 4.82 7.45
CA ARG A 773 -44.81 5.29 6.11
C ARG A 773 -44.11 4.62 4.91
N LEU A 774 -43.58 3.40 5.03
CA LEU A 774 -43.21 2.56 3.87
C LEU A 774 -43.99 1.24 3.88
N PRO A 775 -44.32 0.67 2.70
CA PRO A 775 -44.82 -0.70 2.63
C PRO A 775 -43.74 -1.69 3.09
N PHE A 776 -44.15 -2.85 3.62
CA PHE A 776 -43.22 -3.87 4.10
C PHE A 776 -42.22 -4.28 3.00
N PHE A 777 -40.94 -3.99 3.22
CA PHE A 777 -39.86 -4.40 2.34
C PHE A 777 -38.74 -5.09 3.14
N LYS A 778 -38.03 -5.99 2.45
CA LYS A 778 -36.84 -6.69 2.94
C LYS A 778 -35.73 -6.46 1.92
N PHE A 779 -34.49 -6.39 2.37
CA PHE A 779 -33.36 -6.31 1.43
C PHE A 779 -32.95 -7.70 0.94
N ASP A 780 -32.78 -7.84 -0.37
CA ASP A 780 -32.20 -8.99 -1.03
C ASP A 780 -30.73 -8.71 -1.38
N LEU A 781 -29.81 -9.56 -0.91
CA LEU A 781 -28.39 -9.37 -1.17
C LEU A 781 -27.98 -9.90 -2.55
N LEU A 782 -27.45 -8.99 -3.36
CA LEU A 782 -26.84 -9.26 -4.65
C LEU A 782 -25.41 -8.72 -4.63
N GLY A 783 -24.43 -9.54 -5.00
CA GLY A 783 -23.03 -9.17 -5.12
C GLY A 783 -22.34 -9.97 -6.23
N ARG A 784 -21.21 -9.48 -6.73
CA ARG A 784 -20.39 -10.17 -7.74
C ARG A 784 -18.96 -10.33 -7.19
N PRO A 785 -18.37 -11.55 -7.19
CA PRO A 785 -17.08 -11.81 -6.55
C PRO A 785 -15.86 -11.38 -7.38
N LEU A 786 -16.06 -10.92 -8.63
CA LEU A 786 -14.99 -10.56 -9.56
C LEU A 786 -15.32 -9.27 -10.31
N LEU A 787 -14.27 -8.58 -10.76
CA LEU A 787 -14.31 -7.41 -11.63
C LEU A 787 -15.02 -7.76 -12.95
N ASN A 788 -15.85 -6.85 -13.48
CA ASN A 788 -16.48 -7.00 -14.79
C ASN A 788 -15.67 -6.28 -15.88
N GLY A 789 -15.73 -6.75 -17.13
CA GLY A 789 -15.18 -6.06 -18.31
C GLY A 789 -13.64 -6.01 -18.37
N SER A 790 -13.13 -5.14 -19.25
CA SER A 790 -11.69 -4.80 -19.33
C SER A 790 -11.23 -4.06 -18.07
N ALA A 791 -9.93 -4.10 -17.75
CA ALA A 791 -9.40 -3.31 -16.64
C ALA A 791 -9.55 -1.79 -16.91
N PRO A 792 -9.90 -0.96 -15.90
CA PRO A 792 -10.02 0.49 -16.09
C PRO A 792 -8.65 1.13 -16.40
N LYS A 793 -8.64 2.27 -17.11
CA LYS A 793 -7.45 3.14 -17.24
C LYS A 793 -7.10 3.69 -15.86
N LEU A 794 -6.09 3.10 -15.20
CA LEU A 794 -5.58 3.57 -13.92
C LEU A 794 -4.88 4.91 -14.10
N ASN A 795 -4.96 5.79 -13.09
CA ASN A 795 -4.22 7.05 -13.10
C ASN A 795 -2.69 6.79 -13.05
N PRO A 796 -1.90 7.11 -14.11
CA PRO A 796 -0.46 6.85 -14.12
C PRO A 796 0.30 7.61 -13.03
N LEU A 797 -0.23 8.73 -12.55
CA LEU A 797 0.34 9.49 -11.45
C LEU A 797 0.26 8.75 -10.12
N LEU A 798 -0.65 7.77 -9.96
CA LEU A 798 -0.83 6.94 -8.77
C LEU A 798 -0.25 5.51 -8.92
N CYS A 799 0.30 5.16 -10.09
CA CYS A 799 0.96 3.87 -10.31
C CYS A 799 2.32 3.77 -9.58
N MET A 800 2.78 2.52 -9.40
CA MET A 800 4.14 2.22 -8.92
C MET A 800 5.23 2.84 -9.81
N VAL A 801 6.31 3.31 -9.20
CA VAL A 801 7.55 3.72 -9.86
C VAL A 801 8.73 2.92 -9.29
N GLY A 802 9.75 2.62 -10.11
CA GLY A 802 10.90 1.80 -9.70
C GLY A 802 10.70 0.30 -9.94
N GLY A 803 11.45 -0.54 -9.21
CA GLY A 803 11.45 -2.00 -9.41
C GLY A 803 12.27 -2.46 -10.62
N GLY A 804 13.39 -1.79 -10.92
CA GLY A 804 14.25 -2.08 -12.07
C GLY A 804 15.68 -1.55 -11.86
N SER A 805 16.43 -1.38 -12.95
CA SER A 805 17.83 -0.96 -12.93
C SER A 805 18.06 0.35 -12.17
N VAL A 806 19.01 0.34 -11.23
CA VAL A 806 19.32 1.46 -10.34
C VAL A 806 19.90 2.64 -11.14
N PRO A 807 19.32 3.86 -11.04
CA PRO A 807 19.93 5.06 -11.62
C PRO A 807 21.25 5.37 -10.91
N SER A 808 22.34 5.57 -11.67
CA SER A 808 23.70 5.57 -11.12
C SER A 808 24.01 6.66 -10.08
N HIS A 809 23.19 7.70 -9.97
CA HIS A 809 23.42 8.87 -9.10
C HIS A 809 22.16 9.33 -8.34
N VAL A 810 21.53 8.44 -7.57
CA VAL A 810 20.47 8.85 -6.61
C VAL A 810 21.07 9.20 -5.24
N THR A 811 20.98 10.47 -4.86
CA THR A 811 21.35 10.97 -3.53
C THR A 811 20.14 10.94 -2.60
N ILE A 812 20.28 10.28 -1.44
CA ILE A 812 19.33 10.40 -0.33
C ILE A 812 19.84 11.50 0.59
N THR A 813 19.02 12.52 0.82
CA THR A 813 19.32 13.61 1.76
C THR A 813 18.30 13.60 2.89
N VAL A 814 18.76 13.69 4.13
CA VAL A 814 17.93 13.89 5.32
C VAL A 814 18.48 15.12 6.04
N SER A 815 17.62 16.09 6.34
CA SER A 815 18.08 17.32 6.99
C SER A 815 18.51 17.04 8.44
N PRO A 816 19.69 17.50 8.89
CA PRO A 816 20.09 17.43 10.30
C PRO A 816 19.15 18.17 11.26
N THR A 817 18.26 19.01 10.73
CA THR A 817 17.25 19.78 11.49
C THR A 817 15.81 19.38 11.16
N SER A 818 15.58 18.22 10.53
CA SER A 818 14.23 17.70 10.29
C SER A 818 13.55 17.33 11.62
N ASP A 819 12.26 17.64 11.78
CA ASP A 819 11.45 17.07 12.87
C ASP A 819 10.81 15.72 12.49
N ARG A 820 10.82 15.37 11.20
CA ARG A 820 10.17 14.17 10.61
C ARG A 820 11.10 12.97 10.51
N LEU A 821 12.37 13.20 10.20
CA LEU A 821 13.34 12.19 9.77
C LEU A 821 14.66 12.33 10.54
N GLN A 822 15.16 11.24 11.13
CA GLN A 822 16.40 11.22 11.92
C GLN A 822 17.25 10.00 11.56
N LEU A 823 18.50 10.22 11.16
CA LEU A 823 19.47 9.14 10.97
C LEU A 823 19.71 8.40 12.30
N LEU A 824 19.69 7.07 12.28
CA LEU A 824 19.91 6.25 13.47
C LEU A 824 21.37 6.30 13.95
N THR A 825 21.54 6.56 15.25
CA THR A 825 22.80 6.34 15.95
C THR A 825 22.82 4.89 16.48
N PRO A 826 23.90 4.11 16.29
CA PRO A 826 24.02 2.76 16.84
C PRO A 826 23.85 2.74 18.37
N PHE A 827 23.05 1.80 18.89
CA PHE A 827 22.85 1.68 20.34
C PHE A 827 24.11 1.16 21.04
N ASN A 828 24.33 1.58 22.29
CA ASN A 828 25.47 1.11 23.09
C ASN A 828 25.49 -0.43 23.20
N LYS A 829 26.65 -1.02 22.93
CA LYS A 829 26.97 -2.44 23.17
C LYS A 829 26.79 -2.81 24.65
N TRP A 830 26.52 -4.08 24.95
CA TRP A 830 26.51 -4.58 26.32
C TRP A 830 27.93 -4.58 26.91
N ASP A 831 28.08 -4.24 28.18
CA ASP A 831 29.37 -4.03 28.86
C ASP A 831 29.97 -5.29 29.48
N GLY A 832 29.30 -6.44 29.33
CA GLY A 832 29.73 -7.73 29.87
C GLY A 832 29.31 -8.00 31.32
N LYS A 833 28.51 -7.12 31.94
CA LYS A 833 28.09 -7.23 33.36
C LYS A 833 26.61 -7.58 33.53
N ASP A 834 26.29 -8.01 34.74
CA ASP A 834 24.91 -8.15 35.22
C ASP A 834 24.24 -6.76 35.36
N LEU A 835 22.92 -6.70 35.18
CA LEU A 835 22.17 -5.45 35.19
C LEU A 835 21.55 -5.25 36.58
N THR A 836 22.25 -4.53 37.45
CA THR A 836 21.92 -4.41 38.89
C THR A 836 21.24 -3.09 39.26
N ASP A 837 20.47 -3.11 40.36
CA ASP A 837 19.84 -1.94 41.01
C ASP A 837 19.00 -1.05 40.07
N MET A 838 18.38 -1.63 39.03
CA MET A 838 17.52 -0.92 38.09
C MET A 838 16.20 -0.48 38.74
N VAL A 839 15.64 0.65 38.30
CA VAL A 839 14.31 1.10 38.74
C VAL A 839 13.20 0.44 37.94
N VAL A 840 12.04 0.21 38.56
CA VAL A 840 10.79 -0.05 37.82
C VAL A 840 10.31 1.30 37.26
N LEU A 841 10.23 1.45 35.94
CA LEU A 841 9.66 2.65 35.31
C LEU A 841 8.13 2.64 35.40
N ILE A 842 7.54 1.47 35.14
CA ILE A 842 6.09 1.24 35.21
C ILE A 842 5.82 -0.23 35.48
N LYS A 843 4.86 -0.51 36.37
CA LYS A 843 4.20 -1.82 36.50
C LYS A 843 2.84 -1.69 35.81
N VAL A 844 2.70 -2.26 34.62
CA VAL A 844 1.47 -2.17 33.81
C VAL A 844 0.43 -3.15 34.30
N LYS A 845 -0.81 -2.68 34.44
CA LYS A 845 -1.99 -3.47 34.82
C LYS A 845 -2.86 -3.75 33.61
N GLY A 846 -3.32 -4.99 33.46
CA GLY A 846 -4.21 -5.42 32.38
C GLY A 846 -3.55 -5.43 30.99
N LYS A 847 -4.37 -5.20 29.97
CA LYS A 847 -4.02 -5.34 28.55
C LYS A 847 -3.10 -4.22 28.06
N CYS A 848 -1.89 -4.57 27.62
CA CYS A 848 -0.91 -3.62 27.08
C CYS A 848 -0.62 -3.92 25.59
N THR A 849 -1.44 -3.36 24.70
CA THR A 849 -1.22 -3.45 23.24
C THR A 849 -0.11 -2.49 22.79
N THR A 850 0.46 -2.68 21.60
CA THR A 850 1.44 -1.75 21.01
C THR A 850 0.96 -0.32 20.85
N ASP A 851 -0.36 -0.08 20.80
CA ASP A 851 -0.93 1.27 20.78
C ASP A 851 -0.90 1.96 22.16
N HIS A 852 -0.79 1.20 23.26
CA HIS A 852 -0.52 1.74 24.60
C HIS A 852 0.98 2.03 24.80
N ILE A 853 1.85 1.26 24.13
CA ILE A 853 3.31 1.38 24.21
C ILE A 853 3.86 2.49 23.30
N SER A 854 3.46 2.53 22.03
CA SER A 854 3.93 3.48 21.01
C SER A 854 2.74 3.94 20.16
N TYR A 855 2.05 5.01 20.57
CA TYR A 855 0.73 5.37 20.02
C TYR A 855 0.78 5.73 18.51
N ALA A 856 -0.36 5.56 17.81
CA ALA A 856 -0.54 5.91 16.40
C ALA A 856 -1.11 7.33 16.25
N GLY A 857 -2.10 7.52 15.36
CA GLY A 857 -2.76 8.81 15.14
C GLY A 857 -1.79 9.97 14.91
N PRO A 858 -1.79 11.01 15.77
CA PRO A 858 -0.96 12.22 15.57
C PRO A 858 0.56 11.98 15.68
N TRP A 859 1.00 10.79 16.11
CA TRP A 859 2.43 10.44 16.22
C TRP A 859 3.01 9.82 14.95
N LEU A 860 2.19 9.46 13.96
CA LEU A 860 2.67 8.85 12.72
C LEU A 860 3.62 9.76 11.93
N LYS A 861 3.46 11.08 12.07
CA LYS A 861 4.38 12.09 11.52
C LYS A 861 5.84 11.93 12.00
N TYR A 862 6.07 11.32 13.17
CA TYR A 862 7.39 11.13 13.79
C TYR A 862 7.96 9.72 13.62
N ARG A 863 7.36 8.85 12.81
CA ARG A 863 7.85 7.46 12.62
C ARG A 863 9.26 7.38 12.05
N GLY A 864 9.74 8.40 11.34
CA GLY A 864 11.12 8.52 10.89
C GLY A 864 12.09 9.17 11.89
N HIS A 865 11.62 9.72 13.02
CA HIS A 865 12.44 10.46 13.98
C HIS A 865 12.33 9.86 15.39
N LEU A 866 13.30 9.00 15.74
CA LEU A 866 13.24 8.18 16.94
C LEU A 866 13.12 8.99 18.24
N ASP A 867 13.86 10.08 18.42
CA ASP A 867 13.74 10.86 19.66
C ASP A 867 12.35 11.56 19.79
N ASN A 868 11.82 12.13 18.71
CA ASN A 868 10.51 12.80 18.72
C ASN A 868 9.37 11.82 19.02
N ILE A 869 9.35 10.62 18.41
CA ILE A 869 8.29 9.64 18.67
C ILE A 869 8.38 9.02 20.07
N SER A 870 9.60 8.89 20.63
CA SER A 870 9.80 8.41 22.01
C SER A 870 9.08 9.23 23.09
N ASN A 871 8.59 10.43 22.75
CA ASN A 871 7.72 11.22 23.63
C ASN A 871 6.29 10.66 23.77
N ASN A 872 5.98 9.52 23.15
CA ASN A 872 4.73 8.78 23.34
C ASN A 872 4.88 7.43 24.06
N MET A 873 6.11 7.07 24.48
CA MET A 873 6.40 5.80 25.13
C MET A 873 5.54 5.59 26.39
N PHE A 874 4.73 4.52 26.37
CA PHE A 874 3.81 4.11 27.44
C PHE A 874 2.71 5.11 27.82
N ILE A 875 2.41 6.15 27.01
CA ILE A 875 1.37 7.13 27.38
C ILE A 875 -0.04 6.53 27.49
N GLY A 876 -0.30 5.37 26.89
CA GLY A 876 -1.57 4.65 27.07
C GLY A 876 -1.55 3.61 28.20
N ALA A 877 -0.37 3.19 28.67
CA ALA A 877 -0.27 2.07 29.60
C ALA A 877 -0.79 2.45 31.00
N ILE A 878 -1.66 1.60 31.57
CA ILE A 878 -2.25 1.81 32.90
C ILE A 878 -1.24 1.39 33.97
N ASN A 879 -0.79 2.35 34.79
CA ASN A 879 0.10 2.07 35.91
C ASN A 879 -0.67 1.40 37.06
N ALA A 880 -0.19 0.27 37.56
CA ALA A 880 -0.79 -0.47 38.67
C ALA A 880 -0.77 0.29 40.01
N GLU A 881 0.14 1.25 40.18
CA GLU A 881 0.31 2.04 41.42
C GLU A 881 -0.84 3.01 41.68
N ASN A 882 -1.47 3.56 40.64
CA ASN A 882 -2.53 4.57 40.71
C ASN A 882 -3.76 4.28 39.83
N ASN A 883 -3.68 3.33 38.91
CA ASN A 883 -4.67 3.04 37.86
C ASN A 883 -4.85 4.16 36.81
N GLU A 884 -3.87 5.06 36.68
CA GLU A 884 -3.87 6.14 35.70
C GLU A 884 -2.96 5.82 34.49
N ALA A 885 -3.29 6.39 33.33
CA ALA A 885 -2.44 6.35 32.14
C ALA A 885 -1.42 7.50 32.16
N ASN A 886 -0.24 7.29 31.56
CA ASN A 886 0.84 8.29 31.46
C ASN A 886 1.25 8.97 32.80
N LYS A 887 1.22 8.26 33.93
CA LYS A 887 1.51 8.85 35.23
C LYS A 887 2.20 7.87 36.16
N VAL A 888 3.50 8.06 36.34
CA VAL A 888 4.39 7.20 37.13
C VAL A 888 5.18 8.02 38.14
N LYS A 889 5.60 7.38 39.23
CA LYS A 889 6.39 8.02 40.27
C LYS A 889 7.88 7.93 39.97
N ASN A 890 8.54 9.09 39.86
CA ASN A 890 9.97 9.21 39.63
C ASN A 890 10.73 8.80 40.91
N GLN A 891 11.38 7.63 40.85
CA GLN A 891 12.07 6.98 41.98
C GLN A 891 13.37 7.67 42.43
N LEU A 892 13.67 8.86 41.89
CA LEU A 892 14.78 9.74 42.29
C LEU A 892 14.31 11.07 42.91
N THR A 893 13.06 11.49 42.67
CA THR A 893 12.52 12.80 43.11
C THR A 893 11.19 12.69 43.87
N ASP A 894 10.64 11.48 44.01
CA ASP A 894 9.30 11.17 44.52
C ASP A 894 8.12 11.86 43.79
N ALA A 895 8.37 12.63 42.73
CA ALA A 895 7.37 13.34 41.95
C ALA A 895 6.58 12.42 41.00
N TRP A 896 5.34 12.78 40.70
CA TRP A 896 4.50 12.11 39.69
C TRP A 896 4.60 12.83 38.35
N SER A 897 5.13 12.15 37.33
CA SER A 897 5.41 12.72 36.00
C SER A 897 4.90 11.80 34.86
N PRO A 898 4.80 12.33 33.63
CA PRO A 898 4.67 11.52 32.41
C PRO A 898 5.73 10.42 32.30
N VAL A 899 5.38 9.30 31.66
CA VAL A 899 6.30 8.16 31.52
C VAL A 899 7.52 8.48 30.64
N PRO A 900 7.38 9.16 29.48
CA PRO A 900 8.53 9.56 28.67
C PRO A 900 9.46 10.55 29.39
N GLU A 901 8.90 11.50 30.14
CA GLU A 901 9.66 12.48 30.93
C GLU A 901 10.47 11.78 32.03
N THR A 902 9.83 10.88 32.78
CA THR A 902 10.46 10.08 33.83
C THR A 902 11.59 9.20 33.27
N ALA A 903 11.37 8.55 32.12
CA ALA A 903 12.39 7.75 31.45
C ALA A 903 13.56 8.59 30.92
N ARG A 904 13.30 9.78 30.35
CA ARG A 904 14.34 10.75 29.97
C ARG A 904 15.14 11.22 31.19
N HIS A 905 14.48 11.48 32.32
CA HIS A 905 15.15 11.84 33.58
C HIS A 905 16.06 10.73 34.09
N TYR A 906 15.61 9.46 34.08
CA TYR A 906 16.47 8.31 34.42
C TYR A 906 17.67 8.21 33.47
N LYS A 907 17.45 8.25 32.14
CA LYS A 907 18.52 8.22 31.13
C LYS A 907 19.57 9.32 31.34
N ALA A 908 19.14 10.55 31.63
CA ALA A 908 20.03 11.69 31.87
C ALA A 908 20.89 11.52 33.13
N ASN A 909 20.36 10.86 34.16
CA ASN A 909 21.07 10.51 35.40
C ASN A 909 21.80 9.16 35.34
N GLY A 910 21.90 8.53 34.16
CA GLY A 910 22.57 7.23 33.98
C GLY A 910 21.82 6.02 34.57
N VAL A 911 20.58 6.20 35.03
CA VAL A 911 19.77 5.16 35.67
C VAL A 911 19.09 4.28 34.61
N ASN A 912 19.39 2.98 34.68
CA ASN A 912 18.74 1.95 33.87
C ASN A 912 17.40 1.53 34.50
N TRP A 913 16.43 1.14 33.66
CA TRP A 913 15.10 0.75 34.12
C TRP A 913 14.56 -0.51 33.45
N VAL A 914 13.55 -1.11 34.11
CA VAL A 914 12.70 -2.18 33.58
C VAL A 914 11.24 -1.76 33.57
N ALA A 915 10.44 -2.37 32.70
CA ALA A 915 8.98 -2.32 32.79
C ALA A 915 8.44 -3.71 33.11
N VAL A 916 7.37 -3.76 33.91
CA VAL A 916 6.70 -5.00 34.33
C VAL A 916 5.28 -5.01 33.73
N GLY A 917 4.77 -6.17 33.32
CA GLY A 917 3.44 -6.27 32.71
C GLY A 917 2.76 -7.62 32.89
N GLU A 918 1.51 -7.71 32.42
CA GLU A 918 0.70 -8.92 32.52
C GLU A 918 0.77 -9.79 31.25
N ASP A 919 -0.36 -10.25 30.72
CA ASP A 919 -0.43 -11.21 29.60
C ASP A 919 -0.60 -10.56 28.22
N ASN A 920 -0.13 -11.27 27.19
CA ASN A 920 -0.14 -10.85 25.79
C ASN A 920 0.48 -9.45 25.57
N TYR A 921 1.53 -9.12 26.32
CA TYR A 921 2.15 -7.82 26.29
C TYR A 921 2.72 -7.52 24.89
N GLY A 922 2.39 -6.34 24.35
CA GLY A 922 2.73 -5.95 22.98
C GLY A 922 1.78 -6.49 21.91
N GLU A 923 0.56 -6.89 22.27
CA GLU A 923 -0.50 -7.28 21.31
C GLU A 923 -0.73 -6.22 20.21
N GLY A 924 -1.05 -6.66 18.99
CA GLY A 924 -1.60 -5.78 17.95
C GLY A 924 -0.69 -5.49 16.76
N SER A 925 -0.15 -4.28 16.67
CA SER A 925 0.52 -3.75 15.47
C SER A 925 2.00 -4.08 15.47
N SER A 926 2.58 -4.40 14.31
CA SER A 926 3.98 -4.88 14.20
C SER A 926 5.07 -3.84 14.51
N ARG A 927 4.70 -2.61 14.90
CA ARG A 927 5.58 -1.44 15.04
C ARG A 927 6.81 -1.71 15.92
N GLU A 928 7.99 -1.61 15.32
CA GLU A 928 9.27 -1.78 16.01
C GLU A 928 9.62 -0.61 16.94
N HIS A 929 8.98 0.55 16.76
CA HIS A 929 9.12 1.69 17.68
C HIS A 929 8.74 1.34 19.12
N ALA A 930 7.77 0.43 19.32
CA ALA A 930 7.44 -0.08 20.65
C ALA A 930 8.60 -0.81 21.36
N ALA A 931 9.67 -1.16 20.64
CA ALA A 931 10.94 -1.65 21.21
C ALA A 931 12.07 -0.61 21.12
N LEU A 932 12.16 0.16 20.02
CA LEU A 932 13.17 1.22 19.84
C LEU A 932 13.03 2.32 20.89
N GLU A 933 11.81 2.74 21.24
CA GLU A 933 11.56 3.83 22.19
C GLU A 933 12.00 3.45 23.62
N PRO A 934 11.60 2.28 24.19
CA PRO A 934 12.20 1.75 25.42
C PRO A 934 13.73 1.69 25.37
N ARG A 935 14.29 1.17 24.28
CA ARG A 935 15.74 1.02 24.11
C ARG A 935 16.47 2.36 24.09
N HIS A 936 15.87 3.35 23.44
CA HIS A 936 16.38 4.71 23.32
C HIS A 936 16.26 5.47 24.65
N LEU A 937 15.16 5.33 25.39
CA LEU A 937 14.95 5.98 26.68
C LEU A 937 15.59 5.25 27.88
N GLY A 938 16.48 4.28 27.64
CA GLY A 938 17.34 3.67 28.67
C GLY A 938 16.84 2.35 29.28
N GLY A 939 15.72 1.83 28.78
CA GLY A 939 15.14 0.56 29.22
C GLY A 939 16.01 -0.64 28.82
N ARG A 940 16.12 -1.62 29.71
CA ARG A 940 17.01 -2.79 29.54
C ARG A 940 16.28 -4.12 29.48
N ALA A 941 15.20 -4.27 30.22
CA ALA A 941 14.38 -5.48 30.21
C ALA A 941 12.89 -5.15 30.35
N ILE A 942 12.07 -6.04 29.81
CA ILE A 942 10.61 -6.04 29.93
C ILE A 942 10.24 -7.40 30.52
N ILE A 943 9.55 -7.42 31.66
CA ILE A 943 9.28 -8.63 32.46
C ILE A 943 7.77 -8.84 32.58
N VAL A 944 7.24 -9.91 31.99
CA VAL A 944 5.78 -10.07 31.77
C VAL A 944 5.28 -11.49 32.08
N LYS A 945 3.96 -11.68 32.13
CA LYS A 945 3.36 -13.04 32.19
C LYS A 945 3.46 -13.73 30.83
N SER A 946 3.15 -13.02 29.74
CA SER A 946 3.33 -13.50 28.36
C SER A 946 3.47 -12.35 27.35
N PHE A 947 4.14 -12.60 26.22
CA PHE A 947 4.34 -11.63 25.11
C PHE A 947 3.55 -12.00 23.85
N ALA A 948 3.21 -10.99 23.05
CA ALA A 948 2.81 -11.18 21.66
C ALA A 948 4.05 -11.34 20.74
N ARG A 949 3.99 -12.28 19.79
CA ARG A 949 5.16 -12.74 18.97
C ARG A 949 6.01 -11.61 18.38
N ILE A 950 5.40 -10.68 17.64
CA ILE A 950 6.16 -9.66 16.89
C ILE A 950 6.86 -8.70 17.86
N HIS A 951 6.20 -8.33 18.95
CA HIS A 951 6.79 -7.45 19.95
C HIS A 951 7.97 -8.12 20.69
N GLU A 952 7.88 -9.41 21.00
CA GLU A 952 9.00 -10.17 21.56
C GLU A 952 10.22 -10.13 20.63
N THR A 953 10.05 -10.42 19.33
CA THR A 953 11.14 -10.32 18.34
C THR A 953 11.70 -8.89 18.24
N ASN A 954 10.84 -7.88 18.22
CA ASN A 954 11.26 -6.47 18.15
C ASN A 954 12.14 -6.08 19.36
N LEU A 955 11.80 -6.52 20.59
CA LEU A 955 12.64 -6.28 21.77
C LEU A 955 14.04 -6.89 21.61
N LYS A 956 14.11 -8.17 21.20
CA LYS A 956 15.39 -8.87 20.92
C LYS A 956 16.22 -8.16 19.86
N LYS A 957 15.59 -7.77 18.75
CA LYS A 957 16.25 -7.05 17.64
C LYS A 957 16.90 -5.75 18.10
N GLN A 958 16.30 -5.04 19.04
CA GLN A 958 16.85 -3.79 19.59
C GLN A 958 17.72 -3.99 20.85
N GLY A 959 18.01 -5.24 21.24
CA GLY A 959 18.88 -5.54 22.39
C GLY A 959 18.26 -5.21 23.75
N VAL A 960 16.94 -5.10 23.83
CA VAL A 960 16.17 -5.15 25.09
C VAL A 960 15.92 -6.61 25.43
N LEU A 961 15.99 -7.00 26.70
CA LEU A 961 15.74 -8.37 27.12
C LEU A 961 14.24 -8.62 27.40
N PRO A 962 13.52 -9.40 26.58
CA PRO A 962 12.20 -9.89 26.93
C PRO A 962 12.31 -11.08 27.90
N PHE A 963 11.70 -10.95 29.07
CA PHE A 963 11.61 -12.02 30.06
C PHE A 963 10.16 -12.33 30.41
N THR A 964 9.89 -13.61 30.66
CA THR A 964 8.61 -14.10 31.18
C THR A 964 8.81 -14.67 32.58
N PHE A 965 7.84 -14.49 33.48
CA PHE A 965 7.92 -15.05 34.83
C PHE A 965 7.96 -16.59 34.84
N SER A 966 8.72 -17.20 35.76
CA SER A 966 8.67 -18.65 35.96
C SER A 966 7.34 -19.11 36.55
N ASP A 967 6.83 -18.41 37.58
CA ASP A 967 5.43 -18.45 38.04
C ASP A 967 4.79 -17.07 37.75
N PRO A 968 3.70 -16.97 36.95
CA PRO A 968 3.00 -15.71 36.69
C PRO A 968 2.54 -14.93 37.94
N LYS A 969 2.50 -15.54 39.12
CA LYS A 969 2.25 -14.86 40.42
C LYS A 969 3.42 -14.01 40.90
N ASP A 970 4.64 -14.24 40.40
CA ASP A 970 5.80 -13.39 40.74
C ASP A 970 5.62 -11.93 40.27
N TYR A 971 4.68 -11.68 39.34
CA TYR A 971 4.19 -10.34 39.02
C TYR A 971 3.71 -9.58 40.25
N ASP A 972 3.04 -10.24 41.20
CA ASP A 972 2.44 -9.59 42.37
C ASP A 972 3.48 -9.22 43.43
N LYS A 973 4.62 -9.92 43.49
CA LYS A 973 5.75 -9.61 44.38
C LYS A 973 6.44 -8.29 44.05
N ILE A 974 6.59 -7.96 42.75
CA ILE A 974 7.31 -6.75 42.34
C ILE A 974 6.50 -5.50 42.70
N GLN A 975 7.09 -4.62 43.51
CA GLN A 975 6.52 -3.32 43.87
C GLN A 975 7.11 -2.21 42.98
N PRO A 976 6.36 -1.13 42.67
CA PRO A 976 6.88 0.00 41.88
C PRO A 976 8.10 0.69 42.49
N THR A 977 8.32 0.57 43.81
CA THR A 977 9.47 1.16 44.51
C THR A 977 10.73 0.29 44.52
N ASP A 978 10.66 -0.95 44.03
CA ASP A 978 11.76 -1.91 44.14
C ASP A 978 13.01 -1.48 43.34
N ARG A 979 14.13 -2.14 43.63
CA ARG A 979 15.30 -2.19 42.75
C ARG A 979 15.47 -3.60 42.22
N ILE A 980 15.67 -3.70 40.91
CA ILE A 980 15.64 -4.94 40.14
C ILE A 980 17.04 -5.27 39.65
N SER A 981 17.57 -6.45 40.01
CA SER A 981 18.87 -6.92 39.55
C SER A 981 18.75 -8.23 38.76
N LEU A 982 19.13 -8.21 37.49
CA LEU A 982 19.19 -9.38 36.61
C LEU A 982 20.61 -9.96 36.64
N LEU A 983 20.73 -11.17 37.19
CA LEU A 983 21.99 -11.78 37.57
C LEU A 983 22.39 -12.94 36.64
N GLU A 984 23.69 -13.27 36.63
CA GLU A 984 24.31 -14.32 35.82
C GLU A 984 24.20 -14.12 34.30
N LEU A 985 24.00 -12.90 33.79
CA LEU A 985 23.82 -12.59 32.36
C LEU A 985 25.06 -12.96 31.51
N LYS A 986 26.25 -13.01 32.12
CA LYS A 986 27.46 -13.55 31.49
C LYS A 986 27.36 -15.03 31.11
N SER A 987 26.47 -15.77 31.76
CA SER A 987 26.15 -17.18 31.49
C SER A 987 24.85 -17.40 30.69
N LEU A 988 24.25 -16.33 30.15
CA LEU A 988 23.03 -16.39 29.36
C LEU A 988 23.20 -17.34 28.16
N SER A 989 22.38 -18.40 28.13
CA SER A 989 22.39 -19.48 27.14
C SER A 989 20.95 -19.95 26.86
N PRO A 990 20.65 -20.55 25.69
CA PRO A 990 19.29 -20.98 25.34
C PRO A 990 18.68 -21.91 26.40
N GLY A 991 17.45 -21.60 26.82
CA GLY A 991 16.69 -22.41 27.78
C GLY A 991 17.08 -22.28 29.26
N LYS A 992 18.12 -21.51 29.63
CA LYS A 992 18.48 -21.29 31.04
C LYS A 992 17.64 -20.16 31.67
N SER A 993 17.04 -20.40 32.84
CA SER A 993 16.43 -19.32 33.65
C SER A 993 17.47 -18.25 34.05
N VAL A 994 17.05 -16.99 34.05
CA VAL A 994 17.80 -15.86 34.62
C VAL A 994 17.26 -15.58 36.03
N LYS A 995 18.16 -15.35 36.99
CA LYS A 995 17.78 -14.94 38.35
C LYS A 995 17.50 -13.44 38.39
N CYS A 996 16.40 -13.08 39.01
CA CYS A 996 16.00 -11.69 39.23
C CYS A 996 15.89 -11.47 40.74
N GLU A 997 16.78 -10.64 41.30
CA GLU A 997 16.68 -10.18 42.68
C GLU A 997 15.77 -8.96 42.74
N LEU A 998 14.74 -9.04 43.60
CA LEU A 998 13.87 -7.93 43.98
C LEU A 998 14.37 -7.38 45.30
N LYS A 999 14.80 -6.13 45.32
CA LYS A 999 15.29 -5.43 46.52
C LYS A 999 14.25 -4.40 46.93
N HIS A 1000 13.53 -4.70 48.00
CA HIS A 1000 12.38 -3.93 48.45
C HIS A 1000 12.77 -2.69 49.25
N LYS A 1001 11.83 -1.74 49.40
CA LYS A 1001 12.08 -0.44 50.03
C LYS A 1001 12.44 -0.53 51.52
N ASP A 1002 12.04 -1.60 52.20
CA ASP A 1002 12.39 -1.89 53.60
C ASP A 1002 13.77 -2.59 53.76
N GLY A 1003 14.44 -2.91 52.65
CA GLY A 1003 15.71 -3.62 52.63
C GLY A 1003 15.58 -5.15 52.60
N SER A 1004 14.37 -5.69 52.63
CA SER A 1004 14.12 -7.12 52.37
C SER A 1004 14.39 -7.47 50.90
N LYS A 1005 14.55 -8.78 50.62
CA LYS A 1005 14.84 -9.28 49.28
C LYS A 1005 14.06 -10.54 48.95
N ASP A 1006 13.45 -10.54 47.77
CA ASP A 1006 12.96 -11.75 47.09
C ASP A 1006 13.90 -12.11 45.93
N VAL A 1007 13.92 -13.38 45.54
CA VAL A 1007 14.57 -13.83 44.30
C VAL A 1007 13.58 -14.67 43.50
N ILE A 1008 13.35 -14.28 42.26
CA ILE A 1008 12.44 -14.96 41.32
C ILE A 1008 13.22 -15.45 40.09
N GLU A 1009 12.68 -16.46 39.40
CA GLU A 1009 13.24 -16.95 38.14
C GLU A 1009 12.48 -16.36 36.94
N LEU A 1010 13.25 -16.01 35.90
CA LEU A 1010 12.75 -15.49 34.64
C LEU A 1010 13.16 -16.39 33.46
N LYS A 1011 12.18 -16.76 32.64
CA LYS A 1011 12.35 -17.54 31.40
C LYS A 1011 12.53 -16.61 30.20
N HIS A 1012 13.30 -17.05 29.21
CA HIS A 1012 13.43 -16.36 27.92
C HIS A 1012 13.36 -17.35 26.75
N THR A 1013 13.02 -16.85 25.55
CA THR A 1013 13.02 -17.67 24.32
C THR A 1013 14.23 -17.41 23.41
N LEU A 1014 15.21 -16.62 23.86
CA LEU A 1014 16.45 -16.31 23.11
C LEU A 1014 17.20 -17.59 22.71
N ASN A 1015 17.57 -17.68 21.43
CA ASN A 1015 18.58 -18.63 20.92
C ASN A 1015 19.98 -17.98 20.89
N ASP A 1016 21.02 -18.72 20.47
CA ASP A 1016 22.39 -18.20 20.46
C ASP A 1016 22.59 -16.96 19.58
N LEU A 1017 21.92 -16.90 18.41
CA LEU A 1017 21.99 -15.73 17.51
C LEU A 1017 21.37 -14.48 18.16
N GLN A 1018 20.21 -14.64 18.77
CA GLN A 1018 19.49 -13.59 19.50
C GLN A 1018 20.27 -13.14 20.75
N ILE A 1019 21.02 -14.03 21.39
CA ILE A 1019 21.98 -13.69 22.45
C ILE A 1019 23.16 -12.86 21.90
N GLN A 1020 23.63 -13.11 20.67
CA GLN A 1020 24.64 -12.23 20.04
C GLN A 1020 24.09 -10.84 19.68
N TRP A 1021 22.79 -10.71 19.33
CA TRP A 1021 22.15 -9.40 19.13
C TRP A 1021 22.15 -8.57 20.41
N PHE A 1022 21.78 -9.18 21.56
CA PHE A 1022 21.90 -8.55 22.87
C PHE A 1022 23.35 -8.16 23.19
N LYS A 1023 24.31 -9.09 23.01
CA LYS A 1023 25.74 -8.83 23.28
C LYS A 1023 26.34 -7.73 22.39
N ALA A 1024 25.87 -7.56 21.16
CA ALA A 1024 26.25 -6.46 20.27
C ALA A 1024 25.52 -5.13 20.59
N GLY A 1025 24.45 -5.17 21.38
CA GLY A 1025 23.60 -4.02 21.73
C GLY A 1025 22.37 -3.84 20.83
N SER A 1026 22.35 -4.46 19.66
CA SER A 1026 21.21 -4.66 18.74
C SER A 1026 21.59 -5.68 17.64
N ALA A 1027 20.60 -6.17 16.89
CA ALA A 1027 20.82 -7.00 15.70
C ALA A 1027 21.50 -6.23 14.56
N LEU A 1028 21.18 -4.94 14.39
CA LEU A 1028 21.82 -4.07 13.41
C LEU A 1028 23.32 -3.86 13.74
N ASN A 1029 23.66 -3.69 15.01
CA ASN A 1029 25.05 -3.65 15.46
C ASN A 1029 25.76 -4.97 15.12
N ARG A 1030 25.11 -6.12 15.36
CA ARG A 1030 25.69 -7.43 15.02
C ARG A 1030 25.87 -7.61 13.50
N MET A 1031 24.95 -7.09 12.68
CA MET A 1031 25.08 -7.07 11.22
C MET A 1031 26.28 -6.21 10.77
N ALA A 1032 26.53 -5.07 11.42
CA ALA A 1032 27.68 -4.21 11.15
C ALA A 1032 29.02 -4.80 11.66
N GLU A 1033 29.01 -5.61 12.73
CA GLU A 1033 30.17 -6.40 13.17
C GLU A 1033 30.56 -7.47 12.15
N LEU A 1034 29.59 -8.12 11.50
CA LEU A 1034 29.80 -9.22 10.56
C LEU A 1034 30.31 -8.80 9.16
N LYS A 1035 30.47 -7.49 8.92
CA LYS A 1035 31.00 -6.92 7.67
C LYS A 1035 32.45 -6.41 7.78
N LYS A 1036 33.11 -6.64 8.93
CA LYS A 1036 34.49 -6.25 9.22
C LYS A 1036 35.37 -7.49 9.39
#